data_AF-A0A1C2E3J8-F1
#
_entry.id   AF-A0A1C2E3J8-F1
#
_cell.length_a   1.000
_cell.length_b   1.000
_cell.length_c   1.000
_cell.angle_alpha   90.00
_cell.angle_beta   90.00
_cell.angle_gamma   90.00
#
_symmetry.space_group_name_H-M   'P 1'
#
loop_
_entity.id
_entity.type
_entity.pdbx_description
1 polymer ?
#
loop_
_entity_poly.entity_id
_entity_poly.type
_entity_poly.pdbx_seq_one_letter_code
_entity_poly.pdbx_strand_id
1 'polypeptide(L)'
;MVTKSLNASGLSLLRFEPGQPAANQPPRATVFATGDALTKLRQKVDDFATKNRVKKDGTEGRPFNADLVQSIGAIVEAGLRALWRSPSARFPEGDVAVPWELWLDKAQAAGFIGNAAEYGVAIGADRLEFPEDIVVIGTATREALALAVRRLGGVRALAAPTVTADYFDAMPIEEQADWLDNLAGWTTFQVLNDPGYVTLLDRGVSRAHPLVQPALNVDDRHAANPAWDVGDFVGHGTQLAGLALYGDLTVALQTMQPIEIRHRLESAKIIPDAGHNPHHLLGALTRAGINAAERTGDRRRTFAMASTTEEDTPHDGAPTSWSSEVDQLTAGVSGDKKIQRLMLISAGNTIQNMFGNADYLAACDHPDNEIESPAQAWNAVCVGAYTEKNVLPAGEPGTPLAPVGDLAPSSRTASWSSHWPLKPDVVFEGGNWVVNGPPPPMLHPALSLLTTDHTFPTRAFTTCGQTSGATALAARAITELWSDYPTLWPETIRAVFVSSARWTPRMRSHLPANPGKGHFAPLFKRYGFGVPDMERARRSAANALTLLVQDTIIPYRPSDSGPDHVHNEMKLFELPWPVEALRGLVNSPVTLRVALSTFIAPNPSEPARGSKFRYASHNLRFKLNRPNESRAAFIARISKVAEQREEEPVDEDDGWTFGRNRRDVGSLQIDQLTCFASDLARRNILAVHPVAGWWKTRAIEDPHKRSVRFALAVEIDAIEAEADLYAEVQQAIEALSAAQTVVV
;
A
#
# COMPACT_ATOMS: atom_id res chain seq x y z
N MET A 1 38.04 22.86 20.31
CA MET A 1 36.60 22.58 20.10
C MET A 1 36.29 21.22 20.73
N VAL A 2 35.47 21.20 21.78
CA VAL A 2 35.24 20.06 22.71
C VAL A 2 34.27 19.00 22.14
N THR A 3 33.84 19.14 20.88
CA THR A 3 32.87 18.24 20.23
C THR A 3 33.39 16.81 20.09
N LYS A 4 34.70 16.60 19.88
CA LYS A 4 35.29 15.25 19.82
C LYS A 4 35.12 14.43 21.11
N SER A 5 35.11 15.07 22.28
CA SER A 5 34.85 14.38 23.56
C SER A 5 33.38 14.14 23.86
N LEU A 6 32.47 14.79 23.12
CA LEU A 6 31.01 14.60 23.24
C LEU A 6 30.51 13.42 22.41
N ASN A 7 31.28 12.92 21.43
CA ASN A 7 31.01 11.62 20.77
C ASN A 7 31.68 10.43 21.48
N ALA A 8 32.30 10.68 22.64
CA ALA A 8 32.95 9.64 23.43
C ALA A 8 32.09 9.30 24.66
N SER A 9 32.02 8.00 24.99
CA SER A 9 31.30 7.48 26.17
C SER A 9 29.78 7.33 26.04
N GLY A 10 29.23 7.16 24.83
CA GLY A 10 27.81 6.84 24.59
C GLY A 10 26.89 8.06 24.45
N LEU A 11 27.46 9.26 24.37
CA LEU A 11 26.78 10.47 23.95
C LEU A 11 26.90 10.61 22.43
N SER A 12 25.79 10.94 21.75
CA SER A 12 25.75 11.17 20.30
C SER A 12 25.42 12.62 20.02
N LEU A 13 26.33 13.37 19.38
CA LEU A 13 26.09 14.77 19.03
C LEU A 13 25.01 14.90 17.94
N LEU A 14 23.90 15.57 18.26
CA LEU A 14 22.79 15.81 17.33
C LEU A 14 22.88 17.16 16.63
N ARG A 15 23.32 18.20 17.37
CA ARG A 15 23.44 19.57 16.87
C ARG A 15 24.54 20.31 17.60
N PHE A 16 25.24 21.18 16.88
CA PHE A 16 26.17 22.14 17.47
C PHE A 16 25.86 23.54 16.93
N GLU A 17 25.68 24.49 17.83
CA GLU A 17 25.55 25.91 17.52
C GLU A 17 26.82 26.62 17.97
N PRO A 18 27.59 27.24 17.05
CA PRO A 18 28.71 28.06 17.45
C PRO A 18 28.20 29.27 18.24
N GLY A 19 28.97 29.69 19.25
CA GLY A 19 28.62 30.88 20.02
C GLY A 19 28.63 32.12 19.14
N GLN A 20 27.77 33.09 19.47
CA GLN A 20 27.75 34.42 18.86
C GLN A 20 28.25 35.44 19.89
N PRO A 21 29.55 35.80 19.87
CA PRO A 21 30.13 36.71 20.85
C PRO A 21 29.46 38.08 20.84
N ALA A 22 29.07 38.57 19.66
CA ALA A 22 28.39 39.86 19.49
C ALA A 22 26.99 39.92 20.12
N ALA A 23 26.33 38.77 20.29
CA ALA A 23 25.01 38.66 20.91
C ALA A 23 25.08 38.09 22.35
N ASN A 24 26.30 37.93 22.90
CA ASN A 24 26.56 37.27 24.18
C ASN A 24 25.93 35.87 24.29
N GLN A 25 25.86 35.13 23.18
CA GLN A 25 25.32 33.77 23.16
C GLN A 25 26.47 32.75 23.18
N PRO A 26 26.60 31.94 24.25
CA PRO A 26 27.62 30.90 24.31
C PRO A 26 27.34 29.77 23.30
N PRO A 27 28.36 29.01 22.88
CA PRO A 27 28.14 27.83 22.04
C PRO A 27 27.24 26.81 22.74
N ARG A 28 26.40 26.12 21.97
CA ARG A 28 25.48 25.09 22.47
C ARG A 28 25.68 23.78 21.72
N ALA A 29 25.58 22.67 22.43
CA ALA A 29 25.60 21.33 21.85
C ALA A 29 24.40 20.55 22.35
N THR A 30 23.62 19.99 21.43
CA THR A 30 22.53 19.05 21.74
C THR A 30 23.07 17.64 21.51
N VAL A 31 22.98 16.79 22.53
CA VAL A 31 23.45 15.40 22.49
C VAL A 31 22.32 14.46 22.87
N PHE A 32 22.22 13.32 22.20
CA PHE A 32 21.45 12.17 22.69
C PHE A 32 22.28 11.42 23.72
N ALA A 33 21.66 10.98 24.81
CA ALA A 33 22.34 10.28 25.90
C ALA A 33 21.49 9.10 26.37
N THR A 34 22.06 7.89 26.32
CA THR A 34 21.46 6.72 26.99
C THR A 34 21.62 6.82 28.51
N GLY A 35 20.88 6.00 29.28
CA GLY A 35 21.03 5.94 30.74
C GLY A 35 22.48 5.66 31.19
N ASP A 36 23.17 4.76 30.49
CA ASP A 36 24.58 4.45 30.72
C ASP A 36 25.50 5.64 30.41
N ALA A 37 25.21 6.38 29.34
CA ALA A 37 25.97 7.57 28.97
C ALA A 37 25.84 8.68 30.01
N LEU A 38 24.64 8.86 30.58
CA LEU A 38 24.42 9.80 31.69
C LEU A 38 25.19 9.38 32.95
N THR A 39 25.21 8.09 33.28
CA THR A 39 26.02 7.56 34.40
C THR A 39 27.50 7.83 34.19
N LYS A 40 28.02 7.59 32.98
CA LYS A 40 29.42 7.89 32.62
C LYS A 40 29.72 9.39 32.68
N LEU A 41 28.79 10.24 32.25
CA LEU A 41 28.95 11.69 32.31
C LEU A 41 29.00 12.18 33.76
N ARG A 42 28.14 11.65 34.64
CA ARG A 42 28.20 11.89 36.09
C ARG A 42 29.54 11.49 36.68
N GLN A 43 30.01 10.28 36.37
CA GLN A 43 31.32 9.81 36.82
C GLN A 43 32.47 10.73 36.37
N LYS A 44 32.42 11.27 35.14
CA LYS A 44 33.43 12.21 34.65
C LYS A 44 33.43 13.53 35.43
N VAL A 45 32.25 14.01 35.85
CA VAL A 45 32.10 15.21 36.69
C VAL A 45 32.60 14.94 38.11
N ASP A 46 32.28 13.78 38.67
CA ASP A 46 32.75 13.37 40.00
C ASP A 46 34.28 13.20 40.02
N ASP A 47 34.85 12.58 38.99
CA ASP A 47 36.29 12.43 38.83
C ASP A 47 36.98 13.80 38.68
N PHE A 48 36.37 14.76 38.00
CA PHE A 48 36.88 16.13 37.93
C PHE A 48 36.89 16.81 39.31
N ALA A 49 35.85 16.59 40.13
CA ALA A 49 35.76 17.16 41.47
C ALA A 49 36.70 16.50 42.49
N THR A 50 37.05 15.22 42.29
CA THR A 50 37.69 14.40 43.33
C THR A 50 39.07 13.82 42.97
N LYS A 51 39.47 13.84 41.69
CA LYS A 51 40.71 13.20 41.22
C LYS A 51 41.57 14.15 40.39
N ASN A 52 42.82 14.30 40.82
CA ASN A 52 43.86 14.98 40.06
C ASN A 52 44.75 13.99 39.31
N ARG A 53 45.22 14.37 38.11
CA ARG A 53 46.23 13.58 37.39
C ARG A 53 47.57 13.68 38.11
N VAL A 54 48.34 12.60 38.15
CA VAL A 54 49.72 12.65 38.70
C VAL A 54 50.70 12.91 37.55
N LYS A 55 51.56 13.90 37.70
CA LYS A 55 52.62 14.18 36.72
C LYS A 55 53.74 13.15 36.84
N LYS A 56 54.60 13.04 35.82
CA LYS A 56 55.73 12.10 35.80
C LYS A 56 56.74 12.28 36.95
N ASP A 57 56.75 13.46 37.57
CA ASP A 57 57.58 13.82 38.73
C ASP A 57 56.88 13.55 40.08
N GLY A 58 55.71 12.91 40.08
CA GLY A 58 54.93 12.61 41.29
C GLY A 58 54.12 13.79 41.85
N THR A 59 54.20 14.98 41.23
CA THR A 59 53.43 16.14 41.67
C THR A 59 52.00 16.13 41.14
N GLU A 60 51.12 16.81 41.87
CA GLU A 60 49.71 16.91 41.52
C GLU A 60 49.53 17.75 40.25
N GLY A 61 48.82 17.16 39.28
CA GLY A 61 48.52 17.72 37.97
C GLY A 61 47.07 18.13 37.85
N ARG A 62 46.65 18.45 36.62
CA ARG A 62 45.31 18.96 36.34
C ARG A 62 44.23 17.91 36.70
N PRO A 63 43.05 18.32 37.19
CA PRO A 63 41.93 17.41 37.42
C PRO A 63 41.59 16.53 36.21
N PHE A 64 41.08 15.33 36.46
CA PHE A 64 40.57 14.47 35.39
C PHE A 64 39.41 15.16 34.64
N ASN A 65 39.32 14.97 33.31
CA ASN A 65 38.27 15.55 32.47
C ASN A 65 38.15 17.09 32.48
N ALA A 66 39.16 17.80 32.96
CA ALA A 66 39.11 19.25 33.14
C ALA A 66 38.72 20.04 31.87
N ASP A 67 39.22 19.66 30.70
CA ASP A 67 38.85 20.32 29.44
C ASP A 67 37.36 20.18 29.09
N LEU A 68 36.74 19.05 29.45
CA LEU A 68 35.31 18.83 29.22
C LEU A 68 34.49 19.60 30.25
N VAL A 69 34.71 19.37 31.54
CA VAL A 69 33.86 19.90 32.61
C VAL A 69 33.96 21.42 32.70
N GLN A 70 35.16 22.00 32.58
CA GLN A 70 35.34 23.46 32.64
C GLN A 70 34.77 24.19 31.41
N SER A 71 34.49 23.48 30.31
CA SER A 71 33.87 24.06 29.11
C SER A 71 32.33 24.07 29.16
N ILE A 72 31.72 23.42 30.16
CA ILE A 72 30.26 23.27 30.27
C ILE A 72 29.74 24.30 31.26
N GLY A 73 28.99 25.29 30.77
CA GLY A 73 28.33 26.29 31.62
C GLY A 73 27.05 25.76 32.29
N ALA A 74 26.27 24.95 31.57
CA ALA A 74 25.05 24.32 32.07
C ALA A 74 24.71 23.07 31.26
N ILE A 75 24.01 22.12 31.88
CA ILE A 75 23.37 20.98 31.23
C ILE A 75 21.88 21.11 31.49
N VAL A 76 21.08 21.17 30.43
CA VAL A 76 19.62 21.27 30.50
C VAL A 76 18.98 20.18 29.65
N GLU A 77 17.80 19.71 30.05
CA GLU A 77 17.01 18.78 29.24
C GLU A 77 16.56 19.48 27.95
N ALA A 78 16.84 18.85 26.80
CA ALA A 78 16.52 19.40 25.49
C ALA A 78 15.05 19.15 25.15
N GLY A 79 14.24 20.22 25.12
CA GLY A 79 12.89 20.15 24.55
C GLY A 79 12.91 20.11 23.01
N LEU A 80 11.76 19.90 22.36
CA LEU A 80 11.64 19.79 20.90
C LEU A 80 12.32 20.95 20.12
N ARG A 81 12.31 22.17 20.68
CA ARG A 81 13.00 23.34 20.07
C ARG A 81 14.50 23.12 19.85
N ALA A 82 15.16 22.32 20.68
CA ALA A 82 16.57 22.01 20.52
C ALA A 82 16.86 21.09 19.31
N LEU A 83 15.86 20.31 18.90
CA LEU A 83 15.90 19.42 17.73
C LEU A 83 15.43 20.13 16.45
N TRP A 84 14.83 21.33 16.56
CA TRP A 84 14.22 22.06 15.45
C TRP A 84 15.23 22.72 14.51
N ARG A 85 15.25 22.33 13.24
CA ARG A 85 16.21 22.80 12.21
C ARG A 85 15.67 23.92 11.32
N SER A 86 14.36 24.10 11.22
CA SER A 86 13.76 25.17 10.40
C SER A 86 13.81 26.55 11.11
N PRO A 87 13.48 27.66 10.42
CA PRO A 87 13.40 28.98 11.05
C PRO A 87 12.53 28.95 12.32
N SER A 88 12.94 29.66 13.36
CA SER A 88 12.28 29.63 14.68
C SER A 88 10.82 30.09 14.64
N ALA A 89 10.47 30.98 13.70
CA ALA A 89 9.12 31.47 13.46
C ALA A 89 8.18 30.40 12.87
N ARG A 90 8.72 29.33 12.29
CA ARG A 90 7.93 28.19 11.79
C ARG A 90 7.71 27.10 12.84
N PHE A 91 8.30 27.25 14.03
CA PHE A 91 8.08 26.29 15.11
C PHE A 91 6.60 26.34 15.53
N PRO A 92 5.86 25.22 15.51
CA PRO A 92 4.43 25.24 15.77
C PRO A 92 4.04 25.86 17.12
N GLU A 93 2.98 26.68 17.07
CA GLU A 93 2.38 27.34 18.24
C GLU A 93 1.03 26.72 18.59
N GLY A 94 0.68 26.71 19.88
CA GLY A 94 -0.54 26.05 20.38
C GLY A 94 -0.39 24.54 20.63
N ASP A 95 -1.46 23.92 21.12
CA ASP A 95 -1.60 22.47 21.34
C ASP A 95 -2.57 21.89 20.30
N VAL A 96 -2.25 22.11 19.02
CA VAL A 96 -3.00 21.59 17.87
C VAL A 96 -2.12 20.57 17.16
N ALA A 97 -2.74 19.51 16.63
CA ALA A 97 -2.01 18.51 15.86
C ALA A 97 -1.58 19.12 14.53
N VAL A 98 -0.27 19.15 14.31
CA VAL A 98 0.36 19.74 13.13
C VAL A 98 1.36 18.76 12.54
N PRO A 99 1.63 18.83 11.23
CA PRO A 99 2.68 18.07 10.57
C PRO A 99 4.09 18.52 11.02
N TRP A 100 4.99 17.55 11.16
CA TRP A 100 6.41 17.71 11.48
C TRP A 100 7.23 16.85 10.53
N GLU A 101 8.34 17.38 10.01
CA GLU A 101 9.35 16.58 9.33
C GLU A 101 10.27 15.96 10.41
N LEU A 102 10.21 14.63 10.56
CA LEU A 102 10.94 13.88 11.58
C LEU A 102 12.15 13.20 10.94
N TRP A 103 13.35 13.56 11.40
CA TRP A 103 14.59 12.90 11.00
C TRP A 103 14.94 11.84 12.03
N LEU A 104 14.79 10.58 11.63
CA LEU A 104 14.98 9.41 12.48
C LEU A 104 16.34 8.77 12.19
N ASP A 105 17.04 8.36 13.23
CA ASP A 105 18.17 7.44 13.14
C ASP A 105 17.74 6.18 12.39
N LYS A 106 18.47 5.80 11.34
CA LYS A 106 18.09 4.67 10.47
C LYS A 106 17.91 3.36 11.22
N ALA A 107 18.72 3.08 12.25
CA ALA A 107 18.60 1.84 13.02
C ALA A 107 17.41 1.85 13.99
N GLN A 108 16.94 3.03 14.40
CA GLN A 108 15.83 3.20 15.33
C GLN A 108 14.51 3.60 14.66
N ALA A 109 14.53 3.91 13.36
CA ALA A 109 13.38 4.42 12.61
C ALA A 109 12.20 3.46 12.65
N ALA A 110 12.41 2.17 12.38
CA ALA A 110 11.34 1.16 12.40
C ALA A 110 10.63 1.09 13.78
N GLY A 111 11.42 1.14 14.86
CA GLY A 111 10.88 1.14 16.23
C GLY A 111 10.12 2.41 16.57
N PHE A 112 10.59 3.58 16.11
CA PHE A 112 9.86 4.83 16.29
C PHE A 112 8.54 4.82 15.51
N ILE A 113 8.58 4.50 14.22
CA ILE A 113 7.42 4.51 13.32
C ILE A 113 6.35 3.53 13.80
N GLY A 114 6.75 2.30 14.18
CA GLY A 114 5.82 1.26 14.62
C GLY A 114 5.05 1.60 15.90
N ASN A 115 5.65 2.38 16.80
CA ASN A 115 5.08 2.68 18.12
C ASN A 115 4.59 4.14 18.27
N ALA A 116 4.86 5.01 17.29
CA ALA A 116 4.52 6.44 17.32
C ALA A 116 3.03 6.71 17.62
N ALA A 117 2.14 5.88 17.07
CA ALA A 117 0.70 6.01 17.24
C ALA A 117 0.25 5.90 18.70
N GLU A 118 0.94 5.10 19.53
CA GLU A 118 0.63 4.94 20.96
C GLU A 118 0.81 6.25 21.76
N TYR A 119 1.62 7.15 21.22
CA TYR A 119 1.93 8.44 21.82
C TYR A 119 1.22 9.60 21.12
N GLY A 120 0.22 9.30 20.27
CA GLY A 120 -0.55 10.31 19.56
C GLY A 120 0.19 10.96 18.39
N VAL A 121 1.19 10.27 17.82
CA VAL A 121 1.92 10.71 16.63
C VAL A 121 1.50 9.84 15.44
N ALA A 122 0.78 10.44 14.49
CA ALA A 122 0.40 9.78 13.24
C ALA A 122 1.52 9.93 12.21
N ILE A 123 2.16 8.83 11.81
CA ILE A 123 3.24 8.82 10.81
C ILE A 123 2.65 8.52 9.44
N GLY A 124 3.06 9.29 8.42
CA GLY A 124 2.71 9.00 7.03
C GLY A 124 3.40 7.73 6.50
N ALA A 125 2.82 7.10 5.48
CA ALA A 125 3.36 5.91 4.82
C ALA A 125 4.63 6.22 4.03
N ASP A 126 4.72 7.44 3.47
CA ASP A 126 5.88 7.91 2.73
C ASP A 126 7.08 8.11 3.65
N ARG A 127 8.23 7.59 3.22
CA ARG A 127 9.51 7.71 3.91
C ARG A 127 10.61 8.02 2.92
N LEU A 128 11.55 8.86 3.36
CA LEU A 128 12.79 9.12 2.66
C LEU A 128 13.93 8.39 3.34
N GLU A 129 14.76 7.73 2.58
CA GLU A 129 15.93 7.01 3.10
C GLU A 129 17.21 7.75 2.72
N PHE A 130 18.00 8.08 3.74
CA PHE A 130 19.35 8.63 3.63
C PHE A 130 20.36 7.62 4.19
N PRO A 131 21.68 7.79 3.95
CA PRO A 131 22.68 6.86 4.46
C PRO A 131 22.59 6.61 5.98
N GLU A 132 22.30 7.67 6.74
CA GLU A 132 22.30 7.65 8.21
C GLU A 132 20.92 7.91 8.83
N ASP A 133 19.96 8.43 8.06
CA ASP A 133 18.66 8.91 8.54
C ASP A 133 17.50 8.35 7.70
N ILE A 134 16.34 8.16 8.33
CA ILE A 134 15.05 8.03 7.63
C ILE A 134 14.22 9.26 7.97
N VAL A 135 13.70 9.95 6.95
CA VAL A 135 12.82 11.11 7.15
C VAL A 135 11.38 10.72 6.86
N VAL A 136 10.50 11.03 7.81
CA VAL A 136 9.05 10.80 7.69
C VAL A 136 8.30 12.06 8.08
N ILE A 137 7.08 12.21 7.57
CA ILE A 137 6.16 13.24 8.06
C ILE A 137 5.31 12.65 9.19
N GLY A 138 5.38 13.26 10.36
CA GLY A 138 4.57 12.90 11.52
C GLY A 138 3.63 14.03 11.91
N THR A 139 2.33 13.75 12.05
CA THR A 139 1.35 14.70 12.56
C THR A 139 1.08 14.46 14.03
N ALA A 140 1.31 15.47 14.86
CA ALA A 140 1.14 15.38 16.31
C ALA A 140 0.98 16.76 16.94
N THR A 141 0.40 16.80 18.15
CA THR A 141 0.57 17.97 19.01
C THR A 141 2.00 18.02 19.54
N ARG A 142 2.42 19.20 20.04
CA ARG A 142 3.78 19.37 20.57
C ARG A 142 4.01 18.47 21.78
N GLU A 143 3.00 18.31 22.62
CA GLU A 143 3.02 17.49 23.83
C GLU A 143 3.10 16.00 23.50
N ALA A 144 2.30 15.55 22.52
CA ALA A 144 2.34 14.18 22.00
C ALA A 144 3.70 13.83 21.39
N LEU A 145 4.24 14.71 20.53
CA LEU A 145 5.55 14.49 19.91
C LEU A 145 6.70 14.51 20.93
N ALA A 146 6.64 15.39 21.93
CA ALA A 146 7.64 15.44 23.00
C ALA A 146 7.65 14.14 23.80
N LEU A 147 6.47 13.59 24.10
CA LEU A 147 6.35 12.32 24.79
C LEU A 147 6.89 11.16 23.93
N ALA A 148 6.55 11.11 22.64
CA ALA A 148 7.03 10.09 21.70
C ALA A 148 8.56 10.12 21.59
N VAL A 149 9.16 11.29 21.34
CA VAL A 149 10.63 11.49 21.27
C VAL A 149 11.31 10.96 22.54
N ARG A 150 10.74 11.25 23.71
CA ARG A 150 11.30 10.84 25.00
C ARG A 150 11.21 9.33 25.24
N ARG A 151 10.15 8.68 24.76
CA ARG A 151 9.87 7.26 25.04
C ARG A 151 10.45 6.31 24.01
N LEU A 152 10.44 6.71 22.74
CA LEU A 152 10.86 5.88 21.62
C LEU A 152 12.33 6.12 21.22
N GLY A 153 12.87 7.31 21.48
CA GLY A 153 14.22 7.67 21.03
C GLY A 153 14.31 7.80 19.51
N GLY A 154 15.52 7.78 18.94
CA GLY A 154 15.73 7.75 17.49
C GLY A 154 15.54 9.08 16.75
N VAL A 155 14.82 10.08 17.29
CA VAL A 155 14.67 11.39 16.63
C VAL A 155 15.95 12.20 16.73
N ARG A 156 16.61 12.41 15.59
CA ARG A 156 17.84 13.21 15.47
C ARG A 156 17.55 14.67 15.17
N ALA A 157 16.45 14.96 14.48
CA ALA A 157 16.01 16.33 14.24
C ALA A 157 14.53 16.46 13.88
N LEU A 158 14.04 17.69 13.96
CA LEU A 158 12.71 18.11 13.59
C LEU A 158 12.80 19.29 12.63
N ALA A 159 11.93 19.37 11.64
CA ALA A 159 11.80 20.51 10.76
C ALA A 159 10.33 20.82 10.47
N ALA A 160 10.08 22.03 10.00
CA ALA A 160 8.80 22.39 9.39
C ALA A 160 8.63 21.52 8.15
N PRO A 161 7.44 20.95 7.92
CA PRO A 161 7.17 20.20 6.71
C PRO A 161 7.54 21.03 5.49
N THR A 162 8.17 20.38 4.54
CA THR A 162 8.62 21.03 3.32
C THR A 162 7.42 21.37 2.42
N VAL A 163 7.63 22.40 1.60
CA VAL A 163 6.81 22.96 0.52
C VAL A 163 5.74 22.02 -0.09
N THR A 164 4.46 22.33 0.03
CA THR A 164 3.36 21.54 -0.55
C THR A 164 3.27 21.66 -2.08
N ALA A 165 2.47 20.80 -2.72
CA ALA A 165 2.35 20.71 -4.18
C ALA A 165 1.94 22.05 -4.84
N ASP A 166 1.16 22.89 -4.15
CA ASP A 166 0.76 24.23 -4.61
C ASP A 166 1.96 25.12 -4.97
N TYR A 167 3.08 25.01 -4.29
CA TYR A 167 4.24 25.87 -4.55
C TYR A 167 4.82 25.58 -5.94
N PHE A 168 5.00 24.30 -6.28
CA PHE A 168 5.53 23.91 -7.60
C PHE A 168 4.48 24.12 -8.70
N ASP A 169 3.20 23.89 -8.39
CA ASP A 169 2.08 24.12 -9.29
C ASP A 169 1.90 25.61 -9.62
N ALA A 170 1.96 26.50 -8.63
CA ALA A 170 1.78 27.95 -8.79
C ALA A 170 3.07 28.69 -9.21
N MET A 171 4.19 28.00 -9.29
CA MET A 171 5.49 28.57 -9.64
C MET A 171 5.49 29.19 -11.06
N PRO A 172 6.23 30.29 -11.30
CA PRO A 172 6.45 30.81 -12.65
C PRO A 172 7.01 29.76 -13.61
N ILE A 173 6.57 29.81 -14.87
CA ILE A 173 6.90 28.79 -15.89
C ILE A 173 8.42 28.65 -16.10
N GLU A 174 9.17 29.76 -16.06
CA GLU A 174 10.63 29.76 -16.21
C GLU A 174 11.30 28.99 -15.07
N GLU A 175 10.85 29.21 -13.83
CA GLU A 175 11.35 28.46 -12.66
C GLU A 175 10.95 26.99 -12.73
N GLN A 176 9.73 26.66 -13.19
CA GLN A 176 9.33 25.26 -13.41
C GLN A 176 10.25 24.55 -14.40
N ALA A 177 10.71 25.23 -15.45
CA ALA A 177 11.63 24.66 -16.43
C ALA A 177 12.99 24.32 -15.80
N ASP A 178 13.52 25.20 -14.94
CA ASP A 178 14.77 24.94 -14.20
C ASP A 178 14.63 23.72 -13.27
N TRP A 179 13.51 23.60 -12.55
CA TRP A 179 13.23 22.44 -11.70
C TRP A 179 13.07 21.15 -12.51
N LEU A 180 12.41 21.23 -13.66
CA LEU A 180 12.24 20.13 -14.59
C LEU A 180 13.57 19.64 -15.14
N ASP A 181 14.44 20.54 -15.62
CA ASP A 181 15.74 20.20 -16.19
C ASP A 181 16.63 19.54 -15.14
N ASN A 182 16.60 20.04 -13.91
CA ASN A 182 17.27 19.39 -12.78
C ASN A 182 16.70 18.00 -12.53
N LEU A 183 15.39 17.86 -12.34
CA LEU A 183 14.79 16.55 -12.06
C LEU A 183 15.08 15.53 -13.18
N ALA A 184 15.00 15.95 -14.45
CA ALA A 184 15.32 15.13 -15.60
C ALA A 184 16.79 14.69 -15.60
N GLY A 185 17.72 15.59 -15.25
CA GLY A 185 19.15 15.30 -15.15
C GLY A 185 19.51 14.30 -14.05
N TRP A 186 18.67 14.16 -13.03
CA TRP A 186 18.84 13.21 -11.92
C TRP A 186 18.02 11.92 -12.10
N THR A 187 17.23 11.84 -13.16
CA THR A 187 16.40 10.66 -13.46
C THR A 187 17.12 9.75 -14.46
N THR A 188 17.31 8.50 -14.08
CA THR A 188 17.85 7.45 -14.96
C THR A 188 16.76 6.46 -15.31
N PHE A 189 16.54 6.25 -16.61
CA PHE A 189 15.62 5.23 -17.13
C PHE A 189 16.39 3.96 -17.45
N GLN A 190 16.21 2.91 -16.64
CA GLN A 190 16.95 1.67 -16.83
C GLN A 190 16.54 0.96 -18.13
N VAL A 191 17.54 0.49 -18.88
CA VAL A 191 17.32 -0.34 -20.06
C VAL A 191 17.28 -1.79 -19.61
N LEU A 192 16.08 -2.36 -19.56
CA LEU A 192 15.85 -3.77 -19.23
C LEU A 192 15.38 -4.51 -20.48
N ASN A 193 15.73 -5.79 -20.59
CA ASN A 193 15.29 -6.64 -21.71
C ASN A 193 13.77 -6.92 -21.68
N ASP A 194 13.20 -7.01 -20.49
CA ASP A 194 11.77 -7.27 -20.27
C ASP A 194 11.22 -6.38 -19.13
N PRO A 195 11.08 -5.07 -19.37
CA PRO A 195 10.54 -4.14 -18.37
C PRO A 195 9.05 -4.39 -18.17
N GLY A 196 8.54 -4.07 -16.97
CA GLY A 196 7.10 -3.96 -16.76
C GLY A 196 6.56 -2.73 -17.49
N TYR A 197 5.33 -2.82 -17.99
CA TYR A 197 4.62 -1.73 -18.63
C TYR A 197 3.39 -1.34 -17.81
N VAL A 198 3.27 -0.05 -17.48
CA VAL A 198 2.00 0.52 -17.02
C VAL A 198 1.24 1.00 -18.24
N THR A 199 0.13 0.33 -18.56
CA THR A 199 -0.72 0.64 -19.71
C THR A 199 -1.93 1.44 -19.25
N LEU A 200 -1.90 2.75 -19.51
CA LEU A 200 -2.95 3.69 -19.08
C LEU A 200 -4.13 3.67 -20.06
N LEU A 201 -5.31 3.26 -19.59
CA LEU A 201 -6.57 3.30 -20.32
C LEU A 201 -7.30 4.60 -19.98
N ASP A 202 -7.12 5.64 -20.81
CA ASP A 202 -7.62 7.00 -20.52
C ASP A 202 -7.94 7.80 -21.80
N ARG A 203 -7.74 9.11 -21.81
CA ARG A 203 -7.93 10.06 -22.92
C ARG A 203 -6.70 10.22 -23.82
N GLY A 204 -5.67 9.40 -23.60
CA GLY A 204 -4.37 9.51 -24.27
C GLY A 204 -3.28 10.05 -23.33
N VAL A 205 -2.05 10.16 -23.81
CA VAL A 205 -0.92 10.72 -23.03
C VAL A 205 -0.08 11.62 -23.93
N SER A 206 0.24 12.82 -23.46
CA SER A 206 1.18 13.71 -24.12
C SER A 206 2.60 13.18 -23.97
N ARG A 207 3.28 12.98 -25.11
CA ARG A 207 4.71 12.60 -25.14
C ARG A 207 5.64 13.81 -25.13
N ALA A 208 5.11 15.03 -25.18
CA ALA A 208 5.93 16.24 -25.24
C ALA A 208 6.73 16.49 -23.95
N HIS A 209 6.24 15.98 -22.81
CA HIS A 209 6.83 16.24 -21.50
C HIS A 209 8.17 15.48 -21.31
N PRO A 210 9.29 16.16 -20.94
CA PRO A 210 10.62 15.53 -20.82
C PRO A 210 10.71 14.41 -19.78
N LEU A 211 9.90 14.45 -18.72
CA LEU A 211 9.82 13.36 -17.74
C LEU A 211 9.05 12.13 -18.23
N VAL A 212 8.22 12.26 -19.27
CA VAL A 212 7.36 11.18 -19.81
C VAL A 212 7.98 10.57 -21.06
N GLN A 213 8.49 11.41 -21.97
CA GLN A 213 9.03 11.02 -23.27
C GLN A 213 10.03 9.83 -23.22
N PRO A 214 10.96 9.73 -22.25
CA PRO A 214 11.92 8.64 -22.21
C PRO A 214 11.32 7.29 -21.82
N ALA A 215 10.15 7.27 -21.15
CA ALA A 215 9.46 6.06 -20.75
C ALA A 215 8.30 5.64 -21.67
N LEU A 216 7.86 6.53 -22.58
CA LEU A 216 6.76 6.28 -23.51
C LEU A 216 7.25 6.37 -24.97
N ASN A 217 7.34 5.23 -25.66
CA ASN A 217 7.68 5.24 -27.08
C ASN A 217 6.52 5.77 -27.92
N VAL A 218 6.84 6.26 -29.12
CA VAL A 218 5.83 6.78 -30.06
C VAL A 218 4.81 5.69 -30.46
N ASP A 219 5.28 4.45 -30.62
CA ASP A 219 4.50 3.28 -31.01
C ASP A 219 3.74 2.62 -29.84
N ASP A 220 3.98 3.08 -28.61
CA ASP A 220 3.35 2.60 -27.37
C ASP A 220 2.13 3.47 -26.99
N ARG A 221 1.61 4.24 -27.96
CA ARG A 221 0.39 5.04 -27.84
C ARG A 221 -0.66 4.51 -28.81
N HIS A 222 -1.80 4.13 -28.26
CA HIS A 222 -2.86 3.38 -28.92
C HIS A 222 -4.21 4.08 -28.75
N ALA A 223 -5.18 3.66 -29.55
CA ALA A 223 -6.57 4.07 -29.39
C ALA A 223 -7.52 2.90 -29.65
N ALA A 224 -8.60 2.83 -28.88
CA ALA A 224 -9.69 1.86 -29.07
C ALA A 224 -10.36 2.03 -30.44
N ASN A 225 -10.48 3.28 -30.89
CA ASN A 225 -10.89 3.61 -32.25
C ASN A 225 -9.66 4.08 -33.05
N PRO A 226 -9.27 3.39 -34.14
CA PRO A 226 -8.13 3.78 -34.97
C PRO A 226 -8.23 5.18 -35.60
N ALA A 227 -9.42 5.77 -35.65
CA ALA A 227 -9.63 7.12 -36.16
C ALA A 227 -9.36 8.23 -35.11
N TRP A 228 -9.16 7.88 -33.84
CA TRP A 228 -8.88 8.86 -32.79
C TRP A 228 -7.39 9.22 -32.75
N ASP A 229 -7.12 10.48 -32.44
CA ASP A 229 -5.77 10.92 -32.09
C ASP A 229 -5.36 10.34 -30.72
N VAL A 230 -4.11 9.92 -30.59
CA VAL A 230 -3.56 9.25 -29.39
C VAL A 230 -3.00 10.22 -28.35
N GLY A 231 -2.98 11.51 -28.66
CA GLY A 231 -2.60 12.59 -27.76
C GLY A 231 -3.63 12.86 -26.68
N ASP A 232 -3.20 13.63 -25.69
CA ASP A 232 -4.01 14.05 -24.55
C ASP A 232 -4.31 15.55 -24.68
N PHE A 233 -5.58 15.88 -24.96
CA PHE A 233 -6.04 17.26 -25.13
C PHE A 233 -6.71 17.83 -23.87
N VAL A 234 -6.83 17.02 -22.81
CA VAL A 234 -7.49 17.43 -21.56
C VAL A 234 -6.50 17.46 -20.40
N GLY A 235 -5.58 16.49 -20.36
CA GLY A 235 -4.48 16.42 -19.41
C GLY A 235 -4.52 15.26 -18.45
N HIS A 236 -5.68 14.60 -18.27
CA HIS A 236 -5.87 13.57 -17.25
C HIS A 236 -4.90 12.38 -17.46
N GLY A 237 -4.78 11.84 -18.66
CA GLY A 237 -3.87 10.72 -18.90
C GLY A 237 -2.40 11.09 -18.70
N THR A 238 -2.00 12.33 -19.04
CA THR A 238 -0.63 12.82 -18.79
C THR A 238 -0.36 13.01 -17.30
N GLN A 239 -1.35 13.46 -16.53
CA GLN A 239 -1.28 13.50 -15.07
C GLN A 239 -1.07 12.10 -14.47
N LEU A 240 -1.80 11.09 -14.95
CA LEU A 240 -1.61 9.70 -14.51
C LEU A 240 -0.23 9.17 -14.91
N ALA A 241 0.28 9.53 -16.09
CA ALA A 241 1.61 9.14 -16.55
C ALA A 241 2.72 9.64 -15.62
N GLY A 242 2.66 10.90 -15.18
CA GLY A 242 3.61 11.45 -14.21
C GLY A 242 3.59 10.68 -12.88
N LEU A 243 2.40 10.45 -12.31
CA LEU A 243 2.24 9.69 -11.06
C LEU A 243 2.69 8.22 -11.22
N ALA A 244 2.38 7.59 -12.35
CA ALA A 244 2.75 6.22 -12.64
C ALA A 244 4.27 6.04 -12.76
N LEU A 245 5.01 7.10 -13.11
CA LEU A 245 6.47 7.07 -13.24
C LEU A 245 7.19 7.50 -11.96
N TYR A 246 6.77 8.62 -11.35
CA TYR A 246 7.51 9.28 -10.28
C TYR A 246 6.84 9.22 -8.91
N GLY A 247 5.57 8.82 -8.84
CA GLY A 247 4.74 9.08 -7.66
C GLY A 247 4.43 10.57 -7.52
N ASP A 248 4.21 11.05 -6.29
CA ASP A 248 4.05 12.47 -6.02
C ASP A 248 5.37 13.21 -6.26
N LEU A 249 5.41 14.04 -7.31
CA LEU A 249 6.59 14.81 -7.69
C LEU A 249 7.05 15.80 -6.59
N THR A 250 6.18 16.15 -5.65
CA THR A 250 6.54 17.00 -4.51
C THR A 250 7.75 16.40 -3.77
N VAL A 251 7.74 15.09 -3.55
CA VAL A 251 8.82 14.37 -2.84
C VAL A 251 10.09 14.35 -3.68
N ALA A 252 9.97 14.08 -4.98
CA ALA A 252 11.09 14.07 -5.91
C ALA A 252 11.81 15.42 -6.00
N LEU A 253 11.05 16.50 -6.16
CA LEU A 253 11.58 17.86 -6.30
C LEU A 253 12.19 18.39 -5.00
N GLN A 254 11.62 18.04 -3.84
CA GLN A 254 12.18 18.47 -2.56
C GLN A 254 13.51 17.78 -2.23
N THR A 255 13.62 16.50 -2.55
CA THR A 255 14.79 15.70 -2.16
C THR A 255 15.97 15.86 -3.09
N MET A 256 15.71 16.13 -4.38
CA MET A 256 16.73 16.17 -5.43
C MET A 256 17.64 14.93 -5.39
N GLN A 257 17.09 13.77 -5.03
CA GLN A 257 17.82 12.50 -5.05
C GLN A 257 17.77 11.88 -6.45
N PRO A 258 18.77 11.07 -6.85
CA PRO A 258 18.71 10.31 -8.08
C PRO A 258 17.48 9.39 -8.11
N ILE A 259 16.75 9.42 -9.22
CA ILE A 259 15.54 8.59 -9.42
C ILE A 259 15.85 7.53 -10.46
N GLU A 260 15.57 6.27 -10.14
CA GLU A 260 15.68 5.18 -11.10
C GLU A 260 14.30 4.67 -11.51
N ILE A 261 13.97 4.82 -12.79
CA ILE A 261 12.73 4.31 -13.38
C ILE A 261 13.04 3.01 -14.12
N ARG A 262 12.39 1.92 -13.70
CA ARG A 262 12.63 0.55 -14.19
C ARG A 262 11.54 0.02 -15.11
N HIS A 263 10.37 0.66 -15.11
CA HIS A 263 9.23 0.31 -15.96
C HIS A 263 9.06 1.32 -17.11
N ARG A 264 8.15 0.98 -18.03
CA ARG A 264 7.78 1.80 -19.19
C ARG A 264 6.28 2.12 -19.17
N LEU A 265 5.87 3.07 -20.00
CA LEU A 265 4.48 3.42 -20.19
C LEU A 265 3.97 2.91 -21.54
N GLU A 266 2.71 2.51 -21.56
CA GLU A 266 1.85 2.47 -22.73
C GLU A 266 0.61 3.33 -22.47
N SER A 267 -0.01 3.84 -23.51
CA SER A 267 -1.31 4.51 -23.40
C SER A 267 -2.27 3.89 -24.40
N ALA A 268 -3.51 3.62 -24.00
CA ALA A 268 -4.58 3.30 -24.92
C ALA A 268 -5.78 4.20 -24.66
N LYS A 269 -6.12 5.03 -25.64
CA LYS A 269 -7.24 5.95 -25.57
C LYS A 269 -8.57 5.21 -25.68
N ILE A 270 -9.37 5.25 -24.63
CA ILE A 270 -10.70 4.63 -24.56
C ILE A 270 -11.83 5.67 -24.45
N ILE A 271 -11.48 6.95 -24.24
CA ILE A 271 -12.41 8.08 -24.16
C ILE A 271 -12.10 9.07 -25.31
N PRO A 272 -13.11 9.49 -26.11
CA PRO A 272 -12.91 10.46 -27.18
C PRO A 272 -12.67 11.88 -26.65
N ASP A 273 -12.07 12.74 -27.49
CA ASP A 273 -11.84 14.15 -27.15
C ASP A 273 -13.12 14.99 -27.11
N ALA A 274 -14.12 14.58 -27.89
CA ALA A 274 -15.39 15.26 -28.00
C ALA A 274 -16.56 14.27 -27.90
N GLY A 275 -17.63 14.71 -27.25
CA GLY A 275 -18.79 13.87 -26.96
C GLY A 275 -18.55 12.90 -25.81
N HIS A 276 -19.41 11.90 -25.70
CA HIS A 276 -19.28 10.82 -24.73
C HIS A 276 -19.48 9.48 -25.43
N ASN A 277 -18.87 8.43 -24.88
CA ASN A 277 -19.20 7.08 -25.30
C ASN A 277 -20.58 6.71 -24.76
N PRO A 278 -21.45 6.07 -25.54
CA PRO A 278 -22.65 5.46 -25.00
C PRO A 278 -22.29 4.44 -23.91
N HIS A 279 -22.96 4.51 -22.78
CA HIS A 279 -22.68 3.68 -21.61
C HIS A 279 -22.61 2.17 -21.91
N HIS A 280 -23.52 1.67 -22.75
CA HIS A 280 -23.55 0.25 -23.16
C HIS A 280 -22.35 -0.20 -24.02
N LEU A 281 -21.47 0.71 -24.47
CA LEU A 281 -20.28 0.42 -25.27
C LEU A 281 -18.96 0.47 -24.48
N LEU A 282 -19.00 0.87 -23.20
CA LEU A 282 -17.77 1.08 -22.40
C LEU A 282 -16.92 -0.20 -22.29
N GLY A 283 -17.54 -1.37 -22.09
CA GLY A 283 -16.85 -2.66 -22.12
C GLY A 283 -16.18 -2.97 -23.48
N ALA A 284 -16.90 -2.72 -24.58
CA ALA A 284 -16.37 -2.95 -25.92
C ALA A 284 -15.17 -2.05 -26.25
N LEU A 285 -15.21 -0.79 -25.82
CA LEU A 285 -14.11 0.16 -25.97
C LEU A 285 -12.91 -0.20 -25.09
N THR A 286 -13.15 -0.65 -23.86
CA THR A 286 -12.10 -1.16 -22.98
C THR A 286 -11.37 -2.33 -23.63
N ARG A 287 -12.12 -3.33 -24.13
CA ARG A 287 -11.54 -4.44 -24.90
C ARG A 287 -10.76 -3.96 -26.11
N ALA A 288 -11.30 -3.03 -26.88
CA ALA A 288 -10.64 -2.52 -28.09
C ALA A 288 -9.32 -1.80 -27.77
N GLY A 289 -9.27 -1.01 -26.67
CA GLY A 289 -8.05 -0.36 -26.19
C GLY A 289 -6.99 -1.38 -25.76
N ILE A 290 -7.37 -2.40 -24.99
CA ILE A 290 -6.47 -3.50 -24.59
C ILE A 290 -5.96 -4.25 -25.83
N ASN A 291 -6.85 -4.63 -26.75
CA ASN A 291 -6.48 -5.30 -27.99
C ASN A 291 -5.50 -4.46 -28.82
N ALA A 292 -5.69 -3.14 -28.87
CA ALA A 292 -4.80 -2.24 -29.59
C ALA A 292 -3.38 -2.23 -28.98
N ALA A 293 -3.27 -2.14 -27.65
CA ALA A 293 -1.98 -2.18 -26.95
C ALA A 293 -1.28 -3.54 -27.12
N GLU A 294 -2.02 -4.64 -27.04
CA GLU A 294 -1.45 -5.99 -27.11
C GLU A 294 -0.96 -6.40 -28.50
N ARG A 295 -1.26 -5.63 -29.55
CA ARG A 295 -0.64 -5.82 -30.88
C ARG A 295 0.86 -5.57 -30.83
N THR A 296 1.33 -4.73 -29.91
CA THR A 296 2.75 -4.38 -29.75
C THR A 296 3.48 -5.42 -28.90
N GLY A 297 3.56 -6.65 -29.42
CA GLY A 297 4.31 -7.74 -28.82
C GLY A 297 3.76 -8.30 -27.50
N ASP A 298 4.40 -9.37 -27.04
CA ASP A 298 4.12 -9.97 -25.73
C ASP A 298 4.97 -9.25 -24.68
N ARG A 299 4.31 -8.48 -23.81
CA ARG A 299 4.92 -7.66 -22.76
C ARG A 299 4.19 -7.88 -21.45
N ARG A 300 4.90 -7.72 -20.33
CA ARG A 300 4.32 -7.74 -18.98
C ARG A 300 3.58 -6.42 -18.70
N ARG A 301 2.24 -6.44 -18.82
CA ARG A 301 1.38 -5.25 -18.74
C ARG A 301 0.52 -5.22 -17.48
N THR A 302 0.61 -4.11 -16.76
CA THR A 302 -0.35 -3.70 -15.74
C THR A 302 -1.28 -2.66 -16.36
N PHE A 303 -2.54 -3.03 -16.59
CA PHE A 303 -3.54 -2.09 -17.10
C PHE A 303 -4.07 -1.24 -15.95
N ALA A 304 -4.12 0.09 -16.11
CA ALA A 304 -4.69 1.00 -15.14
C ALA A 304 -5.75 1.88 -15.80
N MET A 305 -6.94 1.89 -15.21
CA MET A 305 -8.10 2.63 -15.71
C MET A 305 -8.68 3.50 -14.60
N ALA A 306 -8.51 4.82 -14.73
CA ALA A 306 -9.02 5.81 -13.79
C ALA A 306 -10.32 6.45 -14.32
N SER A 307 -11.18 5.65 -14.95
CA SER A 307 -12.46 6.07 -15.50
C SER A 307 -13.54 5.09 -15.10
N THR A 308 -14.66 5.65 -14.65
CA THR A 308 -15.84 4.94 -14.13
C THR A 308 -17.11 5.61 -14.66
N THR A 309 -18.28 5.04 -14.33
CA THR A 309 -19.58 5.59 -14.70
C THR A 309 -20.61 5.46 -13.58
N GLU A 310 -21.38 6.52 -13.38
CA GLU A 310 -22.50 6.58 -12.44
C GLU A 310 -23.80 5.99 -13.03
N GLU A 311 -23.89 5.76 -14.35
CA GLU A 311 -25.14 5.32 -15.01
C GLU A 311 -25.63 3.93 -14.53
N ASP A 312 -24.75 3.13 -13.95
CA ASP A 312 -25.02 1.81 -13.37
C ASP A 312 -25.19 1.85 -11.83
N THR A 313 -25.17 3.04 -11.20
CA THR A 313 -25.16 3.20 -9.73
C THR A 313 -26.58 3.52 -9.20
N PRO A 314 -27.01 2.94 -8.06
CA PRO A 314 -26.34 1.87 -7.31
C PRO A 314 -26.55 0.50 -7.97
N HIS A 315 -25.51 -0.33 -7.94
CA HIS A 315 -25.58 -1.73 -8.35
C HIS A 315 -25.51 -2.69 -7.15
N ASP A 316 -25.28 -2.20 -5.92
CA ASP A 316 -25.18 -2.98 -4.68
C ASP A 316 -24.18 -4.15 -4.83
N GLY A 317 -23.04 -3.87 -5.48
CA GLY A 317 -21.98 -4.83 -5.81
C GLY A 317 -22.28 -5.79 -6.96
N ALA A 318 -23.48 -5.75 -7.56
CA ALA A 318 -23.85 -6.65 -8.62
C ALA A 318 -23.04 -6.38 -9.92
N PRO A 319 -22.75 -7.43 -10.71
CA PRO A 319 -22.09 -7.28 -11.99
C PRO A 319 -22.91 -6.43 -12.98
N THR A 320 -22.19 -5.56 -13.68
CA THR A 320 -22.63 -4.75 -14.81
C THR A 320 -22.05 -5.31 -16.11
N SER A 321 -22.53 -4.86 -17.26
CA SER A 321 -21.97 -5.27 -18.56
C SER A 321 -20.47 -4.92 -18.66
N TRP A 322 -20.08 -3.74 -18.16
CA TRP A 322 -18.71 -3.27 -18.20
C TRP A 322 -17.80 -4.05 -17.22
N SER A 323 -18.21 -4.24 -15.96
CA SER A 323 -17.44 -5.05 -15.00
C SER A 323 -17.35 -6.51 -15.41
N SER A 324 -18.37 -7.07 -16.05
CA SER A 324 -18.33 -8.42 -16.61
C SER A 324 -17.34 -8.53 -17.77
N GLU A 325 -17.22 -7.51 -18.62
CA GLU A 325 -16.21 -7.50 -19.68
C GLU A 325 -14.79 -7.38 -19.10
N VAL A 326 -14.60 -6.57 -18.06
CA VAL A 326 -13.34 -6.51 -17.29
C VAL A 326 -12.98 -7.89 -16.72
N ASP A 327 -13.93 -8.59 -16.12
CA ASP A 327 -13.73 -9.95 -15.60
C ASP A 327 -13.35 -10.94 -16.73
N GLN A 328 -13.97 -10.83 -17.90
CA GLN A 328 -13.58 -11.66 -19.06
C GLN A 328 -12.18 -11.33 -19.59
N LEU A 329 -11.80 -10.05 -19.65
CA LEU A 329 -10.49 -9.59 -20.12
C LEU A 329 -9.39 -10.06 -19.16
N THR A 330 -9.58 -9.87 -17.87
CA THR A 330 -8.62 -10.29 -16.83
C THR A 330 -8.45 -11.81 -16.76
N ALA A 331 -9.51 -12.59 -16.94
CA ALA A 331 -9.45 -14.06 -16.98
C ALA A 331 -8.93 -14.63 -18.32
N GLY A 332 -8.71 -13.79 -19.34
CA GLY A 332 -8.29 -14.24 -20.67
C GLY A 332 -9.38 -14.93 -21.49
N VAL A 333 -10.66 -14.73 -21.14
CA VAL A 333 -11.83 -15.21 -21.88
C VAL A 333 -12.12 -14.29 -23.07
N SER A 334 -12.06 -12.98 -22.84
CA SER A 334 -12.20 -11.93 -23.86
C SER A 334 -10.83 -11.38 -24.29
N GLY A 335 -10.86 -10.50 -25.29
CA GLY A 335 -9.69 -9.99 -25.99
C GLY A 335 -9.21 -10.91 -27.11
N ASP A 336 -8.37 -10.37 -27.98
CA ASP A 336 -7.80 -11.10 -29.13
C ASP A 336 -6.80 -12.15 -28.63
N LYS A 337 -6.00 -11.79 -27.61
CA LYS A 337 -5.14 -12.72 -26.88
C LYS A 337 -5.91 -13.33 -25.70
N LYS A 338 -5.81 -14.66 -25.56
CA LYS A 338 -6.42 -15.42 -24.45
C LYS A 338 -5.41 -15.60 -23.30
N ILE A 339 -5.07 -14.48 -22.67
CA ILE A 339 -4.09 -14.40 -21.58
C ILE A 339 -4.69 -13.72 -20.35
N GLN A 340 -4.23 -14.10 -19.16
CA GLN A 340 -4.60 -13.43 -17.92
C GLN A 340 -3.93 -12.06 -17.81
N ARG A 341 -4.67 -11.07 -17.30
CA ARG A 341 -4.22 -9.67 -17.23
C ARG A 341 -4.32 -9.13 -15.82
N LEU A 342 -3.30 -8.39 -15.41
CA LEU A 342 -3.35 -7.59 -14.18
C LEU A 342 -3.99 -6.24 -14.51
N MET A 343 -5.07 -5.89 -13.82
CA MET A 343 -5.83 -4.66 -14.08
C MET A 343 -6.22 -3.95 -12.78
N LEU A 344 -6.07 -2.63 -12.76
CA LEU A 344 -6.42 -1.74 -11.66
C LEU A 344 -7.47 -0.73 -12.14
N ILE A 345 -8.46 -0.47 -11.29
CA ILE A 345 -9.62 0.38 -11.59
C ILE A 345 -9.87 1.31 -10.41
N SER A 346 -10.09 2.60 -10.67
CA SER A 346 -10.45 3.56 -9.63
C SER A 346 -11.84 3.27 -9.05
N ALA A 347 -12.05 3.55 -7.76
CA ALA A 347 -13.36 3.36 -7.12
C ALA A 347 -14.44 4.37 -7.55
N GLY A 348 -14.05 5.46 -8.23
CA GLY A 348 -14.93 6.59 -8.56
C GLY A 348 -14.91 7.67 -7.48
N ASN A 349 -15.37 8.87 -7.84
CA ASN A 349 -15.25 10.06 -6.99
C ASN A 349 -16.59 10.52 -6.43
N THR A 350 -16.63 10.92 -5.16
CA THR A 350 -17.86 11.35 -4.49
C THR A 350 -18.44 12.65 -5.08
N ILE A 351 -19.76 12.81 -4.95
CA ILE A 351 -20.48 14.03 -5.33
C ILE A 351 -20.25 15.10 -4.25
N GLN A 352 -19.33 16.03 -4.52
CA GLN A 352 -18.90 17.09 -3.59
C GLN A 352 -20.06 17.90 -2.98
N ASN A 353 -21.12 18.16 -3.73
CA ASN A 353 -22.28 18.94 -3.26
C ASN A 353 -23.14 18.21 -2.22
N MET A 354 -22.93 16.92 -1.98
CA MET A 354 -23.62 16.19 -0.90
C MET A 354 -22.97 16.38 0.48
N PHE A 355 -21.78 16.99 0.52
CA PHE A 355 -21.07 17.24 1.77
C PHE A 355 -21.66 18.46 2.46
N GLY A 356 -22.18 18.26 3.67
CA GLY A 356 -22.66 19.31 4.56
C GLY A 356 -21.80 19.46 5.81
N ASN A 357 -22.40 19.93 6.91
CA ASN A 357 -21.73 20.05 8.21
C ASN A 357 -21.71 18.73 9.02
N ALA A 358 -22.23 17.64 8.45
CA ALA A 358 -22.24 16.32 9.08
C ALA A 358 -20.87 15.65 8.99
N ASP A 359 -20.73 14.47 9.61
CA ASP A 359 -19.55 13.62 9.43
C ASP A 359 -19.35 13.33 7.94
N TYR A 360 -18.17 13.66 7.42
CA TYR A 360 -17.84 13.50 6.00
C TYR A 360 -17.90 12.03 5.56
N LEU A 361 -17.60 11.09 6.47
CA LEU A 361 -17.69 9.66 6.18
C LEU A 361 -19.13 9.22 5.90
N ALA A 362 -20.12 9.87 6.52
CA ALA A 362 -21.53 9.58 6.22
C ALA A 362 -21.92 10.01 4.80
N ALA A 363 -21.29 11.06 4.26
CA ALA A 363 -21.45 11.44 2.86
C ALA A 363 -20.76 10.42 1.93
N CYS A 364 -19.55 9.97 2.27
CA CYS A 364 -18.85 8.91 1.51
C CYS A 364 -19.60 7.56 1.53
N ASP A 365 -20.27 7.23 2.62
CA ASP A 365 -21.06 6.00 2.79
C ASP A 365 -22.47 6.08 2.16
N HIS A 366 -22.86 7.24 1.63
CA HIS A 366 -24.19 7.43 1.03
C HIS A 366 -24.34 6.56 -0.23
N PRO A 367 -25.51 5.94 -0.50
CA PRO A 367 -25.73 5.11 -1.69
C PRO A 367 -25.42 5.79 -3.04
N ASP A 368 -25.65 7.10 -3.15
CA ASP A 368 -25.31 7.88 -4.35
C ASP A 368 -23.78 8.03 -4.55
N ASN A 369 -23.00 7.80 -3.49
CA ASN A 369 -21.54 7.70 -3.47
C ASN A 369 -21.06 6.24 -3.37
N GLU A 370 -21.90 5.28 -3.79
CA GLU A 370 -21.47 3.88 -3.97
C GLU A 370 -20.36 3.81 -5.03
N ILE A 371 -19.39 2.92 -4.83
CA ILE A 371 -18.36 2.56 -5.83
C ILE A 371 -18.99 2.38 -7.20
N GLU A 372 -18.39 3.02 -8.20
CA GLU A 372 -18.93 3.05 -9.56
C GLU A 372 -18.52 1.84 -10.42
N SER A 373 -19.31 1.58 -11.46
CA SER A 373 -18.99 0.62 -12.51
C SER A 373 -17.75 1.09 -13.30
N PRO A 374 -16.76 0.23 -13.60
CA PRO A 374 -16.74 -1.22 -13.43
C PRO A 374 -15.90 -1.71 -12.23
N ALA A 375 -15.66 -0.87 -11.23
CA ALA A 375 -14.70 -1.12 -10.15
C ALA A 375 -15.11 -2.29 -9.22
N GLN A 376 -16.37 -2.72 -9.27
CA GLN A 376 -16.88 -3.91 -8.59
C GLN A 376 -16.50 -5.24 -9.25
N ALA A 377 -15.81 -5.23 -10.40
CA ALA A 377 -15.32 -6.44 -11.07
C ALA A 377 -14.57 -7.37 -10.10
N TRP A 378 -14.79 -8.68 -10.24
CA TRP A 378 -14.26 -9.68 -9.32
C TRP A 378 -12.74 -9.88 -9.46
N ASN A 379 -12.22 -9.75 -10.66
CA ASN A 379 -10.85 -10.11 -11.00
C ASN A 379 -9.88 -8.92 -10.91
N ALA A 380 -10.33 -7.71 -11.28
CA ALA A 380 -9.52 -6.50 -11.22
C ALA A 380 -9.35 -6.00 -9.78
N VAL A 381 -8.27 -5.26 -9.52
CA VAL A 381 -8.02 -4.58 -8.24
C VAL A 381 -8.69 -3.21 -8.27
N CYS A 382 -9.63 -2.98 -7.36
CA CYS A 382 -10.27 -1.69 -7.15
C CYS A 382 -9.46 -0.85 -6.17
N VAL A 383 -9.15 0.38 -6.56
CA VAL A 383 -8.32 1.31 -5.80
C VAL A 383 -9.19 2.47 -5.33
N GLY A 384 -9.42 2.54 -4.01
CA GLY A 384 -9.98 3.72 -3.36
C GLY A 384 -8.90 4.72 -2.99
N ALA A 385 -9.30 5.84 -2.41
CA ALA A 385 -8.38 6.89 -1.96
C ALA A 385 -8.42 7.07 -0.44
N TYR A 386 -7.24 7.12 0.18
CA TYR A 386 -7.05 7.63 1.54
C TYR A 386 -6.19 8.90 1.47
N THR A 387 -6.01 9.60 2.59
CA THR A 387 -5.14 10.78 2.58
C THR A 387 -4.33 10.97 3.85
N GLU A 388 -3.09 11.38 3.66
CA GLU A 388 -2.13 11.87 4.64
C GLU A 388 -1.88 13.37 4.46
N LYS A 389 -2.35 13.96 3.36
CA LYS A 389 -2.21 15.39 3.08
C LYS A 389 -3.11 16.19 4.02
N ASN A 390 -2.45 16.96 4.90
CA ASN A 390 -3.12 17.78 5.91
C ASN A 390 -2.50 19.18 6.08
N VAL A 391 -1.66 19.61 5.14
CA VAL A 391 -0.89 20.85 5.25
C VAL A 391 -1.42 21.86 4.26
N LEU A 392 -1.73 23.06 4.75
CA LEU A 392 -2.01 24.23 3.92
C LEU A 392 -0.85 25.23 4.03
N PRO A 393 -0.56 26.02 2.98
CA PRO A 393 0.41 27.09 3.01
C PRO A 393 0.14 28.09 4.13
N ALA A 394 1.23 28.65 4.68
CA ALA A 394 1.11 29.61 5.77
C ALA A 394 0.31 30.86 5.34
N GLY A 395 -0.73 31.18 6.10
CA GLY A 395 -1.61 32.32 5.83
C GLY A 395 -2.83 32.00 4.96
N GLU A 396 -2.92 30.78 4.42
CA GLU A 396 -4.15 30.34 3.75
C GLU A 396 -5.22 29.91 4.75
N PRO A 397 -6.46 30.41 4.62
CA PRO A 397 -7.55 30.04 5.51
C PRO A 397 -8.13 28.66 5.17
N GLY A 398 -8.59 27.97 6.21
CA GLY A 398 -9.30 26.70 6.10
C GLY A 398 -8.61 25.56 6.84
N THR A 399 -9.26 24.39 6.82
CA THR A 399 -8.74 23.17 7.44
C THR A 399 -8.95 21.98 6.51
N PRO A 400 -7.99 21.04 6.41
CA PRO A 400 -8.22 19.78 5.72
C PRO A 400 -9.45 19.06 6.29
N LEU A 401 -10.26 18.47 5.43
CA LEU A 401 -11.52 17.84 5.81
C LEU A 401 -11.30 16.47 6.45
N ALA A 402 -10.53 15.61 5.80
CA ALA A 402 -10.22 14.28 6.32
C ALA A 402 -8.98 14.33 7.24
N PRO A 403 -8.99 13.59 8.35
CA PRO A 403 -7.81 13.42 9.17
C PRO A 403 -6.77 12.52 8.49
N VAL A 404 -5.50 12.69 8.86
CA VAL A 404 -4.37 11.90 8.35
C VAL A 404 -4.61 10.40 8.54
N GLY A 405 -4.40 9.64 7.46
CA GLY A 405 -4.54 8.21 7.42
C GLY A 405 -5.99 7.72 7.31
N ASP A 406 -6.97 8.60 7.10
CA ASP A 406 -8.39 8.24 6.92
C ASP A 406 -8.80 8.29 5.43
N LEU A 407 -10.07 8.00 5.15
CA LEU A 407 -10.63 8.01 3.80
C LEU A 407 -10.46 9.40 3.17
N ALA A 408 -9.98 9.48 1.93
CA ALA A 408 -10.01 10.73 1.20
C ALA A 408 -11.48 11.11 0.96
N PRO A 409 -11.90 12.38 1.14
CA PRO A 409 -13.30 12.78 0.98
C PRO A 409 -13.86 12.47 -0.41
N SER A 410 -12.97 12.41 -1.41
CA SER A 410 -13.30 12.06 -2.79
C SER A 410 -13.56 10.57 -3.00
N SER A 411 -13.16 9.66 -2.10
CA SER A 411 -13.32 8.23 -2.33
C SER A 411 -14.74 7.76 -2.11
N ARG A 412 -15.31 7.10 -3.12
CA ARG A 412 -16.56 6.32 -2.99
C ARG A 412 -16.34 5.05 -2.17
N THR A 413 -17.43 4.50 -1.62
CA THR A 413 -17.39 3.34 -0.71
C THR A 413 -18.38 2.26 -1.15
N ALA A 414 -18.18 1.00 -0.72
CA ALA A 414 -19.12 -0.06 -1.05
C ALA A 414 -20.39 0.02 -0.18
N SER A 415 -21.56 -0.09 -0.80
CA SER A 415 -22.84 -0.26 -0.10
C SER A 415 -23.05 -1.70 0.43
N TRP A 416 -22.32 -2.68 -0.13
CA TRP A 416 -22.36 -4.10 0.23
C TRP A 416 -21.19 -4.54 1.12
N SER A 417 -21.24 -5.75 1.67
CA SER A 417 -20.08 -6.28 2.41
C SER A 417 -19.95 -7.82 2.49
N SER A 418 -20.99 -8.60 2.17
CA SER A 418 -21.02 -10.07 2.43
C SER A 418 -21.42 -10.95 1.27
N HIS A 419 -22.08 -10.41 0.23
CA HIS A 419 -22.50 -11.21 -0.93
C HIS A 419 -21.49 -11.12 -2.07
N TRP A 420 -21.16 -9.90 -2.49
CA TRP A 420 -20.22 -9.59 -3.56
C TRP A 420 -18.78 -9.40 -3.05
N PRO A 421 -17.76 -9.40 -3.94
CA PRO A 421 -16.36 -9.18 -3.56
C PRO A 421 -16.20 -7.94 -2.68
N LEU A 422 -15.30 -7.97 -1.70
CA LEU A 422 -14.99 -6.77 -0.92
C LEU A 422 -14.33 -5.73 -1.82
N LYS A 423 -14.85 -4.50 -1.80
CA LYS A 423 -14.34 -3.37 -2.61
C LYS A 423 -14.37 -2.07 -1.76
N PRO A 424 -13.42 -1.13 -1.95
CA PRO A 424 -12.22 -1.29 -2.79
C PRO A 424 -11.34 -2.44 -2.27
N ASP A 425 -10.37 -2.92 -3.06
CA ASP A 425 -9.44 -3.94 -2.57
C ASP A 425 -8.37 -3.30 -1.68
N VAL A 426 -7.90 -2.12 -2.09
CA VAL A 426 -6.84 -1.33 -1.43
C VAL A 426 -7.12 0.16 -1.56
N VAL A 427 -6.41 0.97 -0.79
CA VAL A 427 -6.43 2.43 -0.90
C VAL A 427 -5.02 3.02 -1.03
N PHE A 428 -4.89 4.10 -1.80
CA PHE A 428 -3.66 4.90 -1.97
C PHE A 428 -3.92 6.39 -1.75
N GLU A 429 -2.88 7.20 -1.57
CA GLU A 429 -3.01 8.65 -1.40
C GLU A 429 -3.79 9.23 -2.60
N GLY A 430 -4.90 9.91 -2.32
CA GLY A 430 -5.69 10.63 -3.32
C GLY A 430 -5.84 12.11 -2.99
N GLY A 431 -5.16 12.61 -1.98
CA GLY A 431 -5.32 13.99 -1.52
C GLY A 431 -6.58 14.23 -0.70
N ASN A 432 -6.72 15.48 -0.29
CA ASN A 432 -7.71 15.92 0.68
C ASN A 432 -8.45 17.15 0.17
N TRP A 433 -9.57 17.47 0.81
CA TRP A 433 -10.33 18.69 0.56
C TRP A 433 -10.13 19.67 1.70
N VAL A 434 -10.37 20.96 1.43
CA VAL A 434 -10.32 22.03 2.41
C VAL A 434 -11.73 22.50 2.75
N VAL A 435 -12.00 22.68 4.05
CA VAL A 435 -13.16 23.40 4.56
C VAL A 435 -12.72 24.84 4.81
N ASN A 436 -13.27 25.78 4.04
CA ASN A 436 -12.98 27.21 4.18
C ASN A 436 -14.25 28.05 3.98
N GLY A 437 -15.20 27.93 4.91
CA GLY A 437 -16.49 28.59 4.85
C GLY A 437 -17.66 27.61 4.84
N PRO A 438 -18.86 28.04 4.36
CA PRO A 438 -20.01 27.15 4.27
C PRO A 438 -19.74 26.00 3.28
N PRO A 439 -20.39 24.83 3.45
CA PRO A 439 -20.26 23.72 2.52
C PRO A 439 -20.57 24.11 1.06
N PRO A 440 -19.99 23.40 0.08
CA PRO A 440 -19.21 22.18 0.25
C PRO A 440 -17.69 22.43 0.48
N PRO A 441 -16.98 21.46 1.08
CA PRO A 441 -15.52 21.42 1.06
C PRO A 441 -14.97 21.42 -0.37
N MET A 442 -13.80 22.03 -0.60
CA MET A 442 -13.22 22.25 -1.93
C MET A 442 -11.89 21.51 -2.15
N LEU A 443 -11.54 21.23 -3.41
CA LEU A 443 -10.20 20.78 -3.76
C LEU A 443 -9.18 21.89 -3.49
N HIS A 444 -7.96 21.49 -3.11
CA HIS A 444 -6.85 22.42 -2.91
C HIS A 444 -5.55 21.83 -3.47
N PRO A 445 -4.75 22.58 -4.26
CA PRO A 445 -3.49 22.08 -4.82
C PRO A 445 -2.51 21.60 -3.74
N ALA A 446 -2.41 22.30 -2.61
CA ALA A 446 -1.56 21.89 -1.48
C ALA A 446 -1.91 20.52 -0.89
N LEU A 447 -3.18 20.13 -1.04
CA LEU A 447 -3.74 18.87 -0.57
C LEU A 447 -3.89 17.85 -1.71
N SER A 448 -3.26 18.09 -2.87
CA SER A 448 -3.29 17.20 -4.04
C SER A 448 -1.89 16.64 -4.32
N LEU A 449 -1.80 15.64 -5.21
CA LEU A 449 -0.53 15.07 -5.68
C LEU A 449 0.03 15.94 -6.80
N LEU A 450 1.34 16.19 -6.80
CA LEU A 450 2.00 16.90 -7.89
C LEU A 450 2.38 15.92 -9.00
N THR A 451 2.16 16.31 -10.26
CA THR A 451 2.41 15.47 -11.44
C THR A 451 2.73 16.33 -12.69
N THR A 452 2.92 15.68 -13.84
CA THR A 452 3.27 16.31 -15.12
C THR A 452 2.06 16.91 -15.84
N ASP A 453 2.24 18.08 -16.45
CA ASP A 453 1.23 18.77 -17.26
C ASP A 453 1.32 18.40 -18.75
N HIS A 454 0.17 18.35 -19.43
CA HIS A 454 0.07 17.97 -20.84
C HIS A 454 0.43 19.10 -21.82
N THR A 455 0.41 20.35 -21.37
CA THR A 455 0.61 21.56 -22.20
C THR A 455 2.08 21.96 -22.37
N PHE A 456 3.03 21.15 -21.88
CA PHE A 456 4.46 21.37 -22.05
C PHE A 456 4.81 21.69 -23.53
N PRO A 457 5.64 22.72 -23.82
CA PRO A 457 6.49 23.49 -22.89
C PRO A 457 5.82 24.66 -22.15
N THR A 458 4.50 24.84 -22.27
CA THR A 458 3.81 25.96 -21.59
C THR A 458 3.83 25.83 -20.07
N ARG A 459 3.65 24.61 -19.56
CA ARG A 459 3.65 24.30 -18.14
C ARG A 459 4.26 22.92 -17.93
N ALA A 460 5.03 22.73 -16.86
CA ALA A 460 5.67 21.45 -16.56
C ALA A 460 4.87 20.66 -15.51
N PHE A 461 4.43 21.34 -14.44
CA PHE A 461 3.79 20.67 -13.32
C PHE A 461 2.33 21.07 -13.18
N THR A 462 1.52 20.10 -12.75
CA THR A 462 0.12 20.30 -12.39
C THR A 462 -0.24 19.41 -11.20
N THR A 463 -1.47 19.52 -10.70
CA THR A 463 -1.96 18.62 -9.65
C THR A 463 -2.94 17.59 -10.18
N CYS A 464 -2.93 16.43 -9.54
CA CYS A 464 -3.91 15.36 -9.72
C CYS A 464 -4.26 14.79 -8.34
N GLY A 465 -5.33 14.03 -8.25
CA GLY A 465 -5.72 13.45 -6.98
C GLY A 465 -6.90 12.53 -7.13
N GLN A 466 -7.65 12.43 -6.04
CA GLN A 466 -8.80 11.58 -5.86
C GLN A 466 -8.47 10.12 -6.19
N THR A 467 -9.47 9.32 -6.57
CA THR A 467 -9.24 7.90 -6.88
C THR A 467 -8.42 7.69 -8.16
N SER A 468 -8.37 8.68 -9.06
CA SER A 468 -7.53 8.65 -10.26
C SER A 468 -6.03 8.66 -9.91
N GLY A 469 -5.60 9.62 -9.09
CA GLY A 469 -4.22 9.71 -8.60
C GLY A 469 -3.83 8.47 -7.80
N ALA A 470 -4.71 8.02 -6.89
CA ALA A 470 -4.51 6.81 -6.11
C ALA A 470 -4.31 5.57 -7.01
N THR A 471 -5.08 5.45 -8.10
CA THR A 471 -4.95 4.34 -9.07
C THR A 471 -3.63 4.37 -9.83
N ALA A 472 -3.13 5.56 -10.22
CA ALA A 472 -1.83 5.68 -10.87
C ALA A 472 -0.68 5.31 -9.92
N LEU A 473 -0.75 5.74 -8.65
CA LEU A 473 0.22 5.35 -7.61
C LEU A 473 0.20 3.83 -7.36
N ALA A 474 -0.98 3.23 -7.27
CA ALA A 474 -1.13 1.78 -7.12
C ALA A 474 -0.57 1.03 -8.33
N ALA A 475 -0.83 1.52 -9.56
CA ALA A 475 -0.34 0.93 -10.79
C ALA A 475 1.19 0.96 -10.88
N ARG A 476 1.82 2.07 -10.43
CA ARG A 476 3.28 2.15 -10.26
C ARG A 476 3.75 1.07 -9.30
N ALA A 477 3.25 1.07 -8.07
CA ALA A 477 3.71 0.20 -7.00
C ALA A 477 3.62 -1.29 -7.36
N ILE A 478 2.47 -1.73 -7.90
CA ILE A 478 2.27 -3.13 -8.27
C ILE A 478 3.11 -3.54 -9.50
N THR A 479 3.41 -2.61 -10.42
CA THR A 479 4.27 -2.87 -11.58
C THR A 479 5.74 -2.98 -11.18
N GLU A 480 6.18 -2.15 -10.23
CA GLU A 480 7.50 -2.28 -9.64
C GLU A 480 7.63 -3.60 -8.87
N LEU A 481 6.59 -4.05 -8.16
CA LEU A 481 6.58 -5.37 -7.52
C LEU A 481 6.68 -6.48 -8.57
N TRP A 482 5.88 -6.41 -9.64
CA TRP A 482 5.92 -7.43 -10.69
C TRP A 482 7.24 -7.44 -11.46
N SER A 483 7.90 -6.28 -11.57
CA SER A 483 9.21 -6.18 -12.23
C SER A 483 10.34 -6.78 -11.39
N ASP A 484 10.23 -6.79 -10.07
CA ASP A 484 11.15 -7.50 -9.19
C ASP A 484 10.95 -9.03 -9.27
N TYR A 485 9.73 -9.48 -9.56
CA TYR A 485 9.36 -10.89 -9.63
C TYR A 485 8.69 -11.24 -10.97
N PRO A 486 9.42 -11.11 -12.10
CA PRO A 486 8.84 -11.14 -13.45
C PRO A 486 8.25 -12.50 -13.85
N THR A 487 8.61 -13.57 -13.15
CA THR A 487 8.12 -14.94 -13.40
C THR A 487 6.80 -15.26 -12.69
N LEU A 488 6.33 -14.39 -11.79
CA LEU A 488 5.06 -14.58 -11.08
C LEU A 488 3.87 -14.27 -12.00
N TRP A 489 2.78 -15.00 -11.79
CA TRP A 489 1.52 -14.81 -12.48
C TRP A 489 0.79 -13.55 -12.00
N PRO A 490 -0.07 -12.94 -12.83
CA PRO A 490 -0.93 -11.83 -12.43
C PRO A 490 -1.72 -12.11 -11.15
N GLU A 491 -2.26 -13.33 -10.99
CA GLU A 491 -3.01 -13.75 -9.82
C GLU A 491 -2.16 -13.73 -8.55
N THR A 492 -0.88 -14.10 -8.65
CA THR A 492 0.09 -14.12 -7.55
C THR A 492 0.50 -12.72 -7.14
N ILE A 493 0.81 -11.86 -8.11
CA ILE A 493 1.13 -10.45 -7.85
C ILE A 493 -0.06 -9.75 -7.19
N ARG A 494 -1.29 -9.99 -7.69
CA ARG A 494 -2.51 -9.51 -7.05
C ARG A 494 -2.64 -10.00 -5.60
N ALA A 495 -2.38 -11.29 -5.35
CA ALA A 495 -2.46 -11.87 -4.01
C ALA A 495 -1.48 -11.17 -3.05
N VAL A 496 -0.20 -11.11 -3.41
CA VAL A 496 0.88 -10.54 -2.59
C VAL A 496 0.65 -9.05 -2.33
N PHE A 497 0.28 -8.29 -3.37
CA PHE A 497 0.07 -6.85 -3.28
C PHE A 497 -1.10 -6.50 -2.34
N VAL A 498 -2.25 -7.16 -2.50
CA VAL A 498 -3.41 -6.87 -1.65
C VAL A 498 -3.24 -7.48 -0.25
N SER A 499 -2.56 -8.63 -0.12
CA SER A 499 -2.32 -9.24 1.19
C SER A 499 -1.33 -8.45 2.05
N SER A 500 -0.42 -7.70 1.45
CA SER A 500 0.50 -6.83 2.19
C SER A 500 -0.20 -5.63 2.82
N ALA A 501 -1.41 -5.29 2.37
CA ALA A 501 -2.13 -4.12 2.84
C ALA A 501 -2.49 -4.16 4.33
N ARG A 502 -2.36 -3.02 5.00
CA ARG A 502 -2.71 -2.83 6.41
C ARG A 502 -3.56 -1.58 6.58
N TRP A 503 -4.56 -1.67 7.46
CA TRP A 503 -5.28 -0.49 7.91
C TRP A 503 -4.39 0.38 8.77
N THR A 504 -4.37 1.68 8.48
CA THR A 504 -3.70 2.71 9.28
C THR A 504 -4.25 2.73 10.71
N PRO A 505 -3.53 3.33 11.68
CA PRO A 505 -4.07 3.54 13.02
C PRO A 505 -5.42 4.27 13.02
N ARG A 506 -5.58 5.25 12.10
CA ARG A 506 -6.82 6.00 11.96
C ARG A 506 -7.97 5.14 11.42
N MET A 507 -7.74 4.32 10.41
CA MET A 507 -8.76 3.37 9.91
C MET A 507 -9.19 2.38 11.00
N ARG A 508 -8.23 1.86 11.79
CA ARG A 508 -8.52 0.95 12.92
C ARG A 508 -9.27 1.61 14.06
N SER A 509 -9.15 2.94 14.22
CA SER A 509 -9.87 3.68 15.26
C SER A 509 -11.40 3.64 15.10
N HIS A 510 -11.90 3.27 13.92
CA HIS A 510 -13.32 3.03 13.65
C HIS A 510 -13.83 1.67 14.19
N LEU A 511 -12.94 0.84 14.73
CA LEU A 511 -13.30 -0.41 15.39
C LEU A 511 -13.47 -0.20 16.91
N PRO A 512 -14.35 -0.98 17.57
CA PRO A 512 -14.35 -1.05 19.03
C PRO A 512 -13.07 -1.73 19.53
N ALA A 513 -12.74 -1.54 20.82
CA ALA A 513 -11.51 -2.06 21.43
C ALA A 513 -11.31 -3.59 21.25
N ASN A 514 -12.40 -4.36 21.27
CA ASN A 514 -12.40 -5.81 21.04
C ASN A 514 -13.35 -6.16 19.89
N PRO A 515 -12.91 -6.05 18.62
CA PRO A 515 -13.78 -6.21 17.48
C PRO A 515 -14.10 -7.68 17.18
N GLY A 516 -15.37 -8.06 17.26
CA GLY A 516 -15.88 -9.27 16.61
C GLY A 516 -15.93 -9.15 15.08
N LYS A 517 -16.03 -10.28 14.36
CA LYS A 517 -16.03 -10.40 12.88
C LYS A 517 -16.95 -9.38 12.17
N GLY A 518 -18.14 -9.13 12.70
CA GLY A 518 -19.12 -8.19 12.11
C GLY A 518 -18.67 -6.72 12.12
N HIS A 519 -17.84 -6.31 13.08
CA HIS A 519 -17.39 -4.92 13.22
C HIS A 519 -16.43 -4.48 12.13
N PHE A 520 -15.80 -5.40 11.39
CA PHE A 520 -14.91 -5.07 10.28
C PHE A 520 -15.66 -4.60 9.02
N ALA A 521 -17.00 -4.67 8.99
CA ALA A 521 -17.79 -4.28 7.81
C ALA A 521 -17.46 -2.88 7.27
N PRO A 522 -17.43 -1.81 8.11
CA PRO A 522 -17.17 -0.45 7.62
C PRO A 522 -15.74 -0.31 7.08
N LEU A 523 -14.77 -1.01 7.67
CA LEU A 523 -13.38 -0.94 7.20
C LEU A 523 -13.23 -1.55 5.80
N PHE A 524 -13.86 -2.69 5.54
CA PHE A 524 -13.85 -3.28 4.20
C PHE A 524 -14.56 -2.40 3.17
N LYS A 525 -15.70 -1.80 3.55
CA LYS A 525 -16.48 -0.92 2.67
C LYS A 525 -15.72 0.34 2.25
N ARG A 526 -14.93 0.91 3.17
CA ARG A 526 -14.22 2.17 2.97
C ARG A 526 -12.80 1.96 2.44
N TYR A 527 -12.09 0.96 2.94
CA TYR A 527 -10.64 0.84 2.76
C TYR A 527 -10.20 -0.49 2.16
N GLY A 528 -11.12 -1.45 1.94
CA GLY A 528 -10.73 -2.81 1.58
C GLY A 528 -9.81 -3.43 2.63
N PHE A 529 -8.66 -3.92 2.19
CA PHE A 529 -7.61 -4.45 3.05
C PHE A 529 -6.63 -3.38 3.58
N GLY A 530 -6.81 -2.10 3.19
CA GLY A 530 -6.01 -0.97 3.65
C GLY A 530 -4.96 -0.50 2.64
N VAL A 531 -3.85 0.05 3.15
CA VAL A 531 -2.75 0.60 2.34
C VAL A 531 -1.69 -0.50 2.14
N PRO A 532 -1.34 -0.89 0.90
CA PRO A 532 -0.27 -1.85 0.62
C PRO A 532 1.08 -1.43 1.19
N ASP A 533 1.72 -2.35 1.91
CA ASP A 533 3.10 -2.19 2.36
C ASP A 533 4.04 -2.85 1.32
N MET A 534 4.80 -2.02 0.60
CA MET A 534 5.67 -2.50 -0.48
C MET A 534 6.92 -3.23 0.02
N GLU A 535 7.46 -2.85 1.17
CA GLU A 535 8.58 -3.57 1.78
C GLU A 535 8.12 -4.97 2.19
N ARG A 536 6.93 -5.06 2.81
CA ARG A 536 6.32 -6.34 3.16
C ARG A 536 5.96 -7.17 1.94
N ALA A 537 5.44 -6.56 0.88
CA ALA A 537 5.15 -7.24 -0.37
C ALA A 537 6.42 -7.84 -1.00
N ARG A 538 7.53 -7.07 -1.02
CA ARG A 538 8.82 -7.57 -1.51
C ARG A 538 9.39 -8.66 -0.59
N ARG A 539 9.35 -8.51 0.74
CA ARG A 539 9.76 -9.57 1.67
C ARG A 539 8.95 -10.86 1.48
N SER A 540 7.63 -10.71 1.27
CA SER A 540 6.73 -11.82 0.99
C SER A 540 7.05 -12.51 -0.34
N ALA A 541 7.40 -11.74 -1.36
CA ALA A 541 7.77 -12.29 -2.66
C ALA A 541 9.21 -12.87 -2.69
N ALA A 542 10.08 -12.45 -1.78
CA ALA A 542 11.46 -12.94 -1.64
C ALA A 542 11.60 -14.26 -0.84
N ASN A 543 10.50 -14.89 -0.39
CA ASN A 543 10.45 -16.23 0.23
C ASN A 543 10.97 -16.39 1.67
N ALA A 544 11.12 -15.32 2.45
CA ALA A 544 11.70 -15.40 3.81
C ALA A 544 10.72 -15.95 4.89
N LEU A 545 9.44 -15.58 4.84
CA LEU A 545 8.38 -15.93 5.81
C LEU A 545 7.01 -16.13 5.14
N THR A 546 6.99 -16.15 3.81
CA THR A 546 5.78 -16.27 2.99
C THR A 546 5.94 -17.43 2.02
N LEU A 547 5.05 -18.42 2.11
CA LEU A 547 4.92 -19.47 1.11
C LEU A 547 4.09 -18.94 -0.05
N LEU A 548 4.69 -18.86 -1.24
CA LEU A 548 4.00 -18.59 -2.49
C LEU A 548 3.78 -19.90 -3.27
N VAL A 549 2.53 -20.18 -3.60
CA VAL A 549 2.16 -21.32 -4.45
C VAL A 549 1.46 -20.80 -5.70
N GLN A 550 1.92 -21.26 -6.86
CA GLN A 550 1.23 -21.13 -8.13
C GLN A 550 0.89 -22.54 -8.62
N ASP A 551 -0.39 -22.89 -8.66
CA ASP A 551 -0.82 -24.22 -9.11
C ASP A 551 -2.11 -24.10 -9.92
N THR A 552 -2.50 -25.22 -10.52
CA THR A 552 -3.74 -25.37 -11.26
C THR A 552 -4.62 -26.44 -10.61
N ILE A 553 -5.93 -26.29 -10.75
CA ILE A 553 -6.92 -27.24 -10.24
C ILE A 553 -8.00 -27.47 -11.29
N ILE A 554 -8.48 -28.71 -11.39
CA ILE A 554 -9.66 -29.06 -12.18
C ILE A 554 -10.85 -29.13 -11.23
N PRO A 555 -11.74 -28.12 -11.20
CA PRO A 555 -12.72 -27.96 -10.12
C PRO A 555 -13.86 -28.97 -10.18
N TYR A 556 -14.25 -29.43 -11.37
CA TYR A 556 -15.43 -30.28 -11.55
C TYR A 556 -15.17 -31.45 -12.48
N ARG A 557 -15.93 -32.53 -12.28
CA ARG A 557 -15.95 -33.72 -13.16
C ARG A 557 -17.40 -34.12 -13.45
N PRO A 558 -17.63 -34.87 -14.54
CA PRO A 558 -18.96 -35.42 -14.82
C PRO A 558 -19.49 -36.21 -13.63
N SER A 559 -20.79 -36.05 -13.37
CA SER A 559 -21.51 -36.83 -12.36
C SER A 559 -21.95 -38.17 -12.94
N ASP A 560 -21.81 -39.23 -12.15
CA ASP A 560 -22.18 -40.59 -12.56
C ASP A 560 -23.71 -40.82 -12.48
N SER A 561 -24.42 -40.03 -11.67
CA SER A 561 -25.85 -40.24 -11.38
C SER A 561 -26.66 -38.97 -11.11
N GLY A 562 -26.01 -37.80 -11.01
CA GLY A 562 -26.65 -36.53 -10.66
C GLY A 562 -26.98 -35.64 -11.87
N PRO A 563 -27.89 -34.66 -11.69
CA PRO A 563 -28.28 -33.74 -12.76
C PRO A 563 -27.19 -32.71 -13.11
N ASP A 564 -26.28 -32.42 -12.18
CA ASP A 564 -25.15 -31.49 -12.31
C ASP A 564 -23.82 -32.21 -12.08
N HIS A 565 -22.73 -31.61 -12.56
CA HIS A 565 -21.36 -32.07 -12.31
C HIS A 565 -21.02 -32.03 -10.82
N VAL A 566 -20.04 -32.84 -10.41
CA VAL A 566 -19.59 -32.94 -9.02
C VAL A 566 -18.22 -32.31 -8.84
N HIS A 567 -17.86 -31.99 -7.60
CA HIS A 567 -16.51 -31.54 -7.25
C HIS A 567 -15.49 -32.62 -7.61
N ASN A 568 -14.30 -32.21 -8.08
CA ASN A 568 -13.28 -33.12 -8.58
C ASN A 568 -12.02 -33.12 -7.69
N GLU A 569 -11.14 -32.14 -7.89
CA GLU A 569 -9.86 -32.09 -7.18
C GLU A 569 -9.96 -31.29 -5.86
N MET A 570 -9.12 -31.68 -4.90
CA MET A 570 -8.75 -30.88 -3.74
C MET A 570 -7.23 -30.90 -3.63
N LYS A 571 -6.62 -29.73 -3.50
CA LYS A 571 -5.17 -29.58 -3.33
C LYS A 571 -4.84 -29.47 -1.86
N LEU A 572 -3.88 -30.25 -1.38
CA LEU A 572 -3.38 -30.19 -0.01
C LEU A 572 -1.92 -29.73 -0.04
N PHE A 573 -1.63 -28.70 0.75
CA PHE A 573 -0.32 -28.11 0.90
C PHE A 573 0.16 -28.35 2.33
N GLU A 574 1.26 -29.08 2.46
CA GLU A 574 1.99 -29.17 3.73
C GLU A 574 2.91 -27.95 3.83
N LEU A 575 2.57 -27.05 4.74
CA LEU A 575 3.26 -25.79 4.96
C LEU A 575 4.58 -26.09 5.70
N PRO A 576 5.75 -25.67 5.15
CA PRO A 576 7.05 -25.95 5.73
C PRO A 576 7.34 -25.02 6.91
N TRP A 577 6.60 -25.18 8.00
CA TRP A 577 6.79 -24.38 9.20
C TRP A 577 8.16 -24.60 9.83
N PRO A 578 8.81 -23.54 10.35
CA PRO A 578 10.03 -23.67 11.14
C PRO A 578 9.63 -24.14 12.54
N VAL A 579 9.38 -25.44 12.67
CA VAL A 579 8.73 -26.03 13.85
C VAL A 579 9.57 -25.81 15.12
N GLU A 580 10.90 -25.90 15.03
CA GLU A 580 11.78 -25.72 16.18
C GLU A 580 11.84 -24.25 16.62
N ALA A 581 12.01 -23.31 15.69
CA ALA A 581 11.94 -21.88 16.01
C ALA A 581 10.56 -21.46 16.54
N LEU A 582 9.45 -21.94 15.95
CA LEU A 582 8.10 -21.68 16.49
C LEU A 582 7.90 -22.27 17.89
N ARG A 583 8.49 -23.44 18.19
CA ARG A 583 8.47 -24.00 19.55
C ARG A 583 9.31 -23.18 20.53
N GLY A 584 10.43 -22.62 20.08
CA GLY A 584 11.27 -21.70 20.86
C GLY A 584 10.53 -20.45 21.33
N LEU A 585 9.53 -20.00 20.56
CA LEU A 585 8.67 -18.87 20.90
C LEU A 585 7.53 -19.21 21.88
N VAL A 586 7.35 -20.48 22.24
CA VAL A 586 6.41 -20.98 23.26
C VAL A 586 4.99 -20.39 23.13
N ASN A 587 4.63 -19.43 23.99
CA ASN A 587 3.31 -18.82 24.11
C ASN A 587 3.25 -17.41 23.49
N SER A 588 4.25 -17.03 22.68
CA SER A 588 4.19 -15.77 21.95
C SER A 588 3.08 -15.84 20.89
N PRO A 589 2.22 -14.82 20.80
CA PRO A 589 1.21 -14.74 19.75
C PRO A 589 1.89 -14.47 18.40
N VAL A 590 1.50 -15.25 17.40
CA VAL A 590 1.92 -15.09 16.00
C VAL A 590 0.68 -14.98 15.12
N THR A 591 0.77 -14.23 14.03
CA THR A 591 -0.34 -14.06 13.09
C THR A 591 -0.03 -14.73 11.76
N LEU A 592 -0.86 -15.69 11.37
CA LEU A 592 -0.87 -16.28 10.03
C LEU A 592 -1.82 -15.48 9.15
N ARG A 593 -1.37 -15.02 7.99
CA ARG A 593 -2.22 -14.38 6.98
C ARG A 593 -2.21 -15.20 5.70
N VAL A 594 -3.39 -15.51 5.17
CA VAL A 594 -3.55 -16.31 3.96
C VAL A 594 -4.32 -15.51 2.92
N ALA A 595 -3.79 -15.46 1.71
CA ALA A 595 -4.46 -14.93 0.53
C ALA A 595 -4.58 -16.01 -0.55
N LEU A 596 -5.80 -16.25 -1.04
CA LEU A 596 -6.11 -17.10 -2.19
C LEU A 596 -6.66 -16.23 -3.31
N SER A 597 -6.00 -16.28 -4.47
CA SER A 597 -6.33 -15.46 -5.64
C SER A 597 -6.58 -16.37 -6.84
N THR A 598 -7.73 -16.24 -7.48
CA THR A 598 -8.07 -16.91 -8.75
C THR A 598 -8.74 -15.92 -9.69
N PHE A 599 -8.64 -16.10 -11.00
CA PHE A 599 -9.45 -15.36 -11.97
C PHE A 599 -10.62 -16.21 -12.47
N ILE A 600 -11.83 -15.66 -12.35
CA ILE A 600 -13.05 -16.35 -12.74
C ILE A 600 -13.50 -15.92 -14.14
N ALA A 601 -14.12 -16.84 -14.88
CA ALA A 601 -14.87 -16.49 -16.08
C ALA A 601 -16.31 -16.14 -15.68
N PRO A 602 -16.80 -14.93 -16.00
CA PRO A 602 -18.12 -14.46 -15.56
C PRO A 602 -19.25 -15.03 -16.43
N ASN A 603 -20.45 -15.09 -15.85
CA ASN A 603 -21.72 -15.37 -16.54
C ASN A 603 -22.78 -14.36 -16.08
N PRO A 604 -22.98 -13.25 -16.82
CA PRO A 604 -23.83 -12.14 -16.39
C PRO A 604 -25.32 -12.34 -16.71
N SER A 605 -25.82 -13.58 -16.84
CA SER A 605 -27.25 -13.81 -17.07
C SER A 605 -28.12 -13.24 -15.94
N GLU A 606 -29.36 -12.80 -16.23
CA GLU A 606 -30.28 -12.25 -15.20
C GLU A 606 -30.52 -13.21 -14.01
N PRO A 607 -30.70 -14.53 -14.21
CA PRO A 607 -30.73 -15.48 -13.10
C PRO A 607 -29.42 -15.60 -12.31
N ALA A 608 -28.30 -15.12 -12.85
CA ALA A 608 -26.99 -15.07 -12.19
C ALA A 608 -26.73 -13.77 -11.43
N ARG A 609 -27.42 -12.67 -11.78
CA ARG A 609 -27.35 -11.39 -11.05
C ARG A 609 -27.81 -11.51 -9.59
N GLY A 610 -28.74 -12.42 -9.29
CA GLY A 610 -29.20 -12.70 -7.92
C GLY A 610 -28.39 -13.75 -7.15
N SER A 611 -27.33 -14.34 -7.73
CA SER A 611 -26.57 -15.41 -7.08
C SER A 611 -25.09 -15.40 -7.49
N LYS A 612 -24.21 -15.08 -6.53
CA LYS A 612 -22.75 -15.16 -6.70
C LYS A 612 -22.24 -16.51 -7.25
N PHE A 613 -22.95 -17.61 -6.98
CA PHE A 613 -22.60 -18.96 -7.46
C PHE A 613 -22.89 -19.19 -8.94
N ARG A 614 -23.72 -18.34 -9.54
CA ARG A 614 -24.08 -18.43 -10.96
C ARG A 614 -23.28 -17.44 -11.81
N TYR A 615 -22.65 -16.45 -11.19
CA TYR A 615 -21.77 -15.49 -11.88
C TYR A 615 -20.38 -16.08 -12.15
N ALA A 616 -19.69 -16.60 -11.13
CA ALA A 616 -18.34 -17.14 -11.30
C ALA A 616 -18.35 -18.55 -11.90
N SER A 617 -17.45 -18.80 -12.85
CA SER A 617 -17.25 -20.14 -13.46
C SER A 617 -17.00 -21.23 -12.43
N HIS A 618 -16.17 -20.88 -11.46
CA HIS A 618 -15.74 -21.73 -10.38
C HIS A 618 -15.49 -20.83 -9.19
N ASN A 619 -15.61 -21.39 -7.99
CA ASN A 619 -15.17 -20.76 -6.77
C ASN A 619 -14.21 -21.71 -6.09
N LEU A 620 -13.10 -21.20 -5.56
CA LEU A 620 -12.19 -21.97 -4.71
C LEU A 620 -12.33 -21.48 -3.28
N ARG A 621 -12.01 -22.29 -2.29
CA ARG A 621 -11.94 -21.89 -0.88
C ARG A 621 -10.71 -22.52 -0.27
N PHE A 622 -10.14 -21.86 0.74
CA PHE A 622 -9.09 -22.45 1.55
C PHE A 622 -9.58 -22.86 2.94
N LYS A 623 -8.97 -23.90 3.48
CA LYS A 623 -9.14 -24.34 4.87
C LYS A 623 -7.78 -24.68 5.46
N LEU A 624 -7.60 -24.39 6.74
CA LEU A 624 -6.44 -24.79 7.53
C LEU A 624 -6.86 -25.89 8.52
N ASN A 625 -5.97 -26.84 8.79
CA ASN A 625 -6.21 -27.83 9.84
C ASN A 625 -6.24 -27.18 11.23
N ARG A 626 -6.98 -27.81 12.17
CA ARG A 626 -6.93 -27.44 13.60
C ARG A 626 -5.66 -28.03 14.24
N PRO A 627 -5.13 -27.49 15.36
CA PRO A 627 -3.84 -27.92 15.94
C PRO A 627 -3.79 -29.41 16.33
N ASN A 628 -4.94 -29.99 16.68
CA ASN A 628 -5.06 -31.39 17.10
C ASN A 628 -5.87 -32.24 16.10
N GLU A 629 -6.00 -31.77 14.85
CA GLU A 629 -6.76 -32.46 13.81
C GLU A 629 -5.82 -33.31 12.94
N SER A 630 -6.11 -34.62 12.85
CA SER A 630 -5.36 -35.50 11.96
C SER A 630 -5.64 -35.19 10.49
N ARG A 631 -4.71 -35.51 9.60
CA ARG A 631 -4.89 -35.32 8.15
C ARG A 631 -6.17 -35.98 7.62
N ALA A 632 -6.49 -37.18 8.09
CA ALA A 632 -7.72 -37.89 7.68
C ALA A 632 -8.99 -37.18 8.18
N ALA A 633 -9.00 -36.69 9.43
CA ALA A 633 -10.11 -35.92 9.98
C ALA A 633 -10.29 -34.58 9.24
N PHE A 634 -9.19 -33.93 8.89
CA PHE A 634 -9.18 -32.68 8.12
C PHE A 634 -9.80 -32.85 6.73
N ILE A 635 -9.38 -33.89 6.00
CA ILE A 635 -9.94 -34.24 4.69
C ILE A 635 -11.44 -34.54 4.82
N ALA A 636 -11.83 -35.36 5.79
CA ALA A 636 -13.23 -35.71 6.04
C ALA A 636 -14.09 -34.47 6.35
N ARG A 637 -13.56 -33.50 7.12
CA ARG A 637 -14.23 -32.23 7.40
C ARG A 637 -14.48 -31.42 6.13
N ILE A 638 -13.50 -31.33 5.24
CA ILE A 638 -13.66 -30.59 3.97
C ILE A 638 -14.64 -31.30 3.04
N SER A 639 -14.55 -32.64 2.91
CA SER A 639 -15.48 -33.43 2.10
C SER A 639 -16.91 -33.25 2.57
N LYS A 640 -17.16 -33.27 3.88
CA LYS A 640 -18.48 -33.01 4.46
C LYS A 640 -19.00 -31.61 4.14
N VAL A 641 -18.14 -30.58 4.21
CA VAL A 641 -18.51 -29.20 3.85
C VAL A 641 -18.83 -29.09 2.36
N ALA A 642 -18.12 -29.82 1.49
CA ALA A 642 -18.37 -29.84 0.05
C ALA A 642 -19.69 -30.55 -0.33
N GLU A 643 -20.22 -31.41 0.55
CA GLU A 643 -21.50 -32.11 0.38
C GLU A 643 -22.70 -31.33 0.93
N GLN A 644 -22.49 -30.40 1.86
CA GLN A 644 -23.54 -29.55 2.43
C GLN A 644 -24.05 -28.53 1.41
N ARG A 645 -25.37 -28.24 1.43
CA ARG A 645 -25.92 -27.11 0.68
C ARG A 645 -25.41 -25.81 1.30
N GLU A 646 -24.77 -24.96 0.50
CA GLU A 646 -24.01 -23.80 0.98
C GLU A 646 -24.84 -22.74 1.73
N GLU A 647 -26.19 -22.83 1.70
CA GLU A 647 -27.13 -21.94 2.39
C GLU A 647 -27.22 -22.17 3.90
N GLU A 648 -26.67 -23.26 4.45
CA GLU A 648 -26.66 -23.46 5.90
C GLU A 648 -25.57 -22.62 6.58
N PRO A 649 -25.92 -21.67 7.47
CA PRO A 649 -24.95 -20.98 8.29
C PRO A 649 -24.39 -21.98 9.31
N VAL A 650 -23.15 -22.41 9.12
CA VAL A 650 -22.38 -23.10 10.14
C VAL A 650 -21.62 -22.03 10.91
N ASP A 651 -22.14 -21.65 12.08
CA ASP A 651 -21.49 -20.74 13.01
C ASP A 651 -20.43 -21.53 13.81
N GLU A 652 -19.34 -21.90 13.13
CA GLU A 652 -18.16 -22.43 13.80
C GLU A 652 -17.18 -21.29 14.09
N ASP A 653 -16.75 -21.20 15.36
CA ASP A 653 -15.58 -20.42 15.71
C ASP A 653 -14.33 -21.08 15.12
N ASP A 654 -13.96 -20.61 13.93
CA ASP A 654 -12.83 -21.10 13.14
C ASP A 654 -11.50 -20.41 13.50
N GLY A 655 -11.51 -19.50 14.49
CA GLY A 655 -10.35 -18.71 14.95
C GLY A 655 -9.91 -17.60 13.99
N TRP A 656 -10.49 -17.51 12.81
CA TRP A 656 -10.15 -16.47 11.84
C TRP A 656 -10.72 -15.12 12.25
N THR A 657 -9.98 -14.04 11.96
CA THR A 657 -10.32 -12.67 12.36
C THR A 657 -11.49 -12.12 11.55
N PHE A 658 -11.53 -12.37 10.24
CA PHE A 658 -12.59 -11.84 9.36
C PHE A 658 -13.70 -12.88 9.15
N GLY A 659 -13.32 -14.14 8.95
CA GLY A 659 -14.25 -15.26 8.81
C GLY A 659 -14.95 -15.34 7.46
N ARG A 660 -15.72 -16.42 7.27
CA ARG A 660 -16.35 -16.82 5.99
C ARG A 660 -17.16 -15.72 5.31
N ASN A 661 -17.92 -14.91 6.06
CA ASN A 661 -18.79 -13.88 5.47
C ASN A 661 -18.02 -12.74 4.77
N ARG A 662 -16.73 -12.58 5.07
CA ARG A 662 -15.84 -11.61 4.42
C ARG A 662 -14.79 -12.29 3.56
N ARG A 663 -14.26 -13.44 4.00
CA ARG A 663 -13.26 -14.20 3.25
C ARG A 663 -13.85 -14.85 2.00
N ASP A 664 -15.02 -15.47 2.08
CA ASP A 664 -15.54 -16.36 1.02
C ASP A 664 -16.42 -15.59 0.00
N VAL A 665 -16.00 -14.38 -0.36
CA VAL A 665 -16.68 -13.51 -1.34
C VAL A 665 -15.71 -13.12 -2.45
N GLY A 666 -16.17 -13.21 -3.70
CA GLY A 666 -15.34 -12.87 -4.86
C GLY A 666 -14.23 -13.87 -5.20
N SER A 667 -13.25 -13.38 -5.98
CA SER A 667 -12.15 -14.17 -6.56
C SER A 667 -10.81 -14.01 -5.82
N LEU A 668 -10.75 -13.08 -4.87
CA LEU A 668 -9.61 -12.82 -3.99
C LEU A 668 -10.09 -12.94 -2.54
N GLN A 669 -9.48 -13.84 -1.78
CA GLN A 669 -9.90 -14.18 -0.43
C GLN A 669 -8.73 -14.02 0.50
N ILE A 670 -8.88 -13.19 1.53
CA ILE A 670 -7.81 -12.93 2.49
C ILE A 670 -8.38 -13.00 3.89
N ASP A 671 -7.66 -13.69 4.78
CA ASP A 671 -8.01 -13.78 6.19
C ASP A 671 -6.75 -13.94 7.04
N GLN A 672 -6.89 -13.68 8.34
CA GLN A 672 -5.79 -13.80 9.29
C GLN A 672 -6.21 -14.51 10.59
N LEU A 673 -5.29 -15.29 11.13
CA LEU A 673 -5.45 -16.11 12.33
C LEU A 673 -4.31 -15.77 13.30
N THR A 674 -4.64 -15.22 14.46
CA THR A 674 -3.68 -15.02 15.55
C THR A 674 -3.79 -16.18 16.53
N CYS A 675 -2.68 -16.87 16.79
CA CYS A 675 -2.63 -17.99 17.73
C CYS A 675 -1.23 -18.10 18.35
N PHE A 676 -1.07 -18.99 19.34
CA PHE A 676 0.27 -19.24 19.90
C PHE A 676 1.18 -19.92 18.87
N ALA A 677 2.47 -19.60 18.90
CA ALA A 677 3.46 -20.19 17.99
C ALA A 677 3.46 -21.73 18.04
N SER A 678 3.29 -22.32 19.22
CA SER A 678 3.16 -23.76 19.42
C SER A 678 1.90 -24.40 18.78
N ASP A 679 0.81 -23.63 18.64
CA ASP A 679 -0.37 -24.06 17.89
C ASP A 679 -0.14 -23.96 16.39
N LEU A 680 0.47 -22.87 15.94
CA LEU A 680 0.78 -22.68 14.52
C LEU A 680 1.70 -23.79 13.99
N ALA A 681 2.70 -24.21 14.78
CA ALA A 681 3.59 -25.33 14.44
C ALA A 681 2.85 -26.65 14.14
N ARG A 682 1.63 -26.83 14.64
CA ARG A 682 0.77 -28.01 14.39
C ARG A 682 -0.29 -27.77 13.31
N ARG A 683 -0.47 -26.53 12.87
CA ARG A 683 -1.41 -26.12 11.81
C ARG A 683 -0.70 -26.04 10.46
N ASN A 684 -0.18 -27.16 9.98
CA ASN A 684 0.69 -27.22 8.80
C ASN A 684 0.01 -27.75 7.53
N ILE A 685 -1.30 -28.00 7.50
CA ILE A 685 -1.99 -28.49 6.30
C ILE A 685 -3.04 -27.47 5.86
N LEU A 686 -2.82 -26.91 4.67
CA LEU A 686 -3.77 -26.02 4.00
C LEU A 686 -4.37 -26.71 2.79
N ALA A 687 -5.70 -26.69 2.69
CA ALA A 687 -6.42 -27.24 1.56
C ALA A 687 -6.96 -26.12 0.68
N VAL A 688 -6.90 -26.28 -0.64
CA VAL A 688 -7.67 -25.51 -1.61
C VAL A 688 -8.65 -26.46 -2.30
N HIS A 689 -9.95 -26.13 -2.24
CA HIS A 689 -11.00 -26.96 -2.79
C HIS A 689 -12.05 -26.13 -3.55
N PRO A 690 -12.71 -26.71 -4.57
CA PRO A 690 -13.78 -26.04 -5.28
C PRO A 690 -15.07 -25.99 -4.44
N VAL A 691 -15.86 -24.95 -4.69
CA VAL A 691 -17.27 -24.81 -4.28
C VAL A 691 -18.10 -24.41 -5.51
N ALA A 692 -19.41 -24.29 -5.41
CA ALA A 692 -20.28 -24.17 -6.59
C ALA A 692 -19.94 -22.97 -7.49
N GLY A 693 -20.13 -23.15 -8.81
CA GLY A 693 -19.92 -22.16 -9.87
C GLY A 693 -20.69 -22.60 -11.12
N TRP A 694 -20.88 -21.73 -12.11
CA TRP A 694 -21.72 -22.08 -13.27
C TRP A 694 -21.14 -23.20 -14.14
N TRP A 695 -19.83 -23.50 -14.06
CA TRP A 695 -19.25 -24.68 -14.70
C TRP A 695 -19.64 -26.01 -14.05
N LYS A 696 -20.27 -25.99 -12.86
CA LYS A 696 -20.83 -27.20 -12.24
C LYS A 696 -22.11 -27.66 -12.94
N THR A 697 -22.75 -26.80 -13.74
CA THR A 697 -23.98 -27.16 -14.46
C THR A 697 -23.70 -28.17 -15.57
N ARG A 698 -24.63 -29.11 -15.80
CA ARG A 698 -24.48 -30.14 -16.85
C ARG A 698 -24.42 -29.59 -18.28
N ALA A 699 -24.87 -28.36 -18.50
CA ALA A 699 -24.77 -27.67 -19.79
C ALA A 699 -23.31 -27.45 -20.23
N ILE A 700 -22.35 -27.51 -19.29
CA ILE A 700 -20.94 -27.37 -19.61
C ILE A 700 -20.36 -28.71 -20.01
N GLU A 701 -19.99 -28.82 -21.28
CA GLU A 701 -19.27 -29.97 -21.82
C GLU A 701 -17.86 -30.07 -21.24
N ASP A 702 -17.39 -31.31 -21.05
CA ASP A 702 -16.04 -31.65 -20.60
C ASP A 702 -15.53 -30.82 -19.40
N PRO A 703 -16.25 -30.79 -18.25
CA PRO A 703 -15.81 -30.03 -17.07
C PRO A 703 -14.42 -30.45 -16.57
N HIS A 704 -14.04 -31.71 -16.79
CA HIS A 704 -12.75 -32.28 -16.45
C HIS A 704 -11.57 -31.75 -17.29
N LYS A 705 -11.83 -31.02 -18.39
CA LYS A 705 -10.79 -30.37 -19.21
C LYS A 705 -10.55 -28.90 -18.80
N ARG A 706 -11.34 -28.38 -17.86
CA ARG A 706 -11.29 -26.95 -17.46
C ARG A 706 -10.36 -26.76 -16.27
N SER A 707 -9.06 -26.77 -16.53
CA SER A 707 -8.04 -26.41 -15.53
C SER A 707 -8.02 -24.91 -15.29
N VAL A 708 -7.91 -24.48 -14.04
CA VAL A 708 -7.85 -23.07 -13.63
C VAL A 708 -6.64 -22.80 -12.76
N ARG A 709 -6.01 -21.64 -12.95
CA ARG A 709 -4.88 -21.17 -12.14
C ARG A 709 -5.38 -20.61 -10.82
N PHE A 710 -4.61 -20.82 -9.77
CA PHE A 710 -4.75 -20.06 -8.54
C PHE A 710 -3.37 -19.77 -7.94
N ALA A 711 -3.34 -18.73 -7.12
CA ALA A 711 -2.19 -18.36 -6.33
C ALA A 711 -2.55 -18.36 -4.84
N LEU A 712 -1.65 -18.89 -4.03
CA LEU A 712 -1.73 -18.85 -2.57
C LEU A 712 -0.52 -18.08 -2.04
N ALA A 713 -0.76 -17.07 -1.21
CA ALA A 713 0.27 -16.41 -0.41
C ALA A 713 -0.02 -16.64 1.07
N VAL A 714 0.91 -17.29 1.78
CA VAL A 714 0.76 -17.63 3.19
C VAL A 714 1.90 -17.02 3.97
N GLU A 715 1.63 -16.01 4.78
CA GLU A 715 2.61 -15.23 5.51
C GLU A 715 2.51 -15.45 7.02
N ILE A 716 3.64 -15.59 7.70
CA ILE A 716 3.72 -15.55 9.17
C ILE A 716 4.27 -14.19 9.60
N ASP A 717 3.53 -13.50 10.46
CA ASP A 717 3.90 -12.25 11.11
C ASP A 717 4.28 -12.51 12.58
N ALA A 718 5.56 -12.31 12.91
CA ALA A 718 6.15 -12.54 14.21
C ALA A 718 7.03 -11.33 14.62
N ILE A 719 6.37 -10.24 14.98
CA ILE A 719 6.92 -8.89 15.24
C ILE A 719 8.17 -8.85 16.15
N GLU A 720 8.38 -9.83 17.04
CA GLU A 720 9.47 -9.83 18.03
C GLU A 720 10.61 -10.84 17.77
N ALA A 721 10.52 -11.69 16.72
CA ALA A 721 11.43 -12.84 16.57
C ALA A 721 11.91 -13.13 15.13
N GLU A 722 11.90 -12.12 14.26
CA GLU A 722 12.11 -12.30 12.81
C GLU A 722 13.44 -12.97 12.41
N ALA A 723 14.52 -12.81 13.19
CA ALA A 723 15.86 -13.26 12.79
C ALA A 723 16.06 -14.79 12.83
N ASP A 724 15.48 -15.49 13.81
CA ASP A 724 15.71 -16.93 14.01
C ASP A 724 14.76 -17.82 13.18
N LEU A 725 13.56 -17.33 12.84
CA LEU A 725 12.58 -18.07 12.03
C LEU A 725 13.03 -18.22 10.55
N TYR A 726 13.79 -17.26 10.05
CA TYR A 726 14.21 -17.17 8.64
C TYR A 726 15.10 -18.34 8.20
N ALA A 727 16.15 -18.64 8.97
CA ALA A 727 17.16 -19.63 8.57
C ALA A 727 16.57 -21.05 8.43
N GLU A 728 15.63 -21.41 9.31
CA GLU A 728 14.98 -22.73 9.28
C GLU A 728 14.00 -22.89 8.10
N VAL A 729 13.20 -21.86 7.79
CA VAL A 729 12.25 -21.90 6.67
C VAL A 729 12.97 -22.01 5.34
N GLN A 730 14.01 -21.21 5.13
CA GLN A 730 14.78 -21.24 3.88
C GLN A 730 15.37 -22.65 3.63
N GLN A 731 15.94 -23.26 4.66
CA GLN A 731 16.53 -24.59 4.57
C GLN A 731 15.48 -25.68 4.25
N ALA A 732 14.26 -25.55 4.81
CA ALA A 732 13.16 -26.46 4.52
C ALA A 732 12.61 -26.31 3.09
N ILE A 733 12.49 -25.06 2.60
CA ILE A 733 12.06 -24.77 1.22
C ILE A 733 13.08 -25.32 0.22
N GLU A 734 14.38 -25.08 0.43
CA GLU A 734 15.45 -25.61 -0.43
C GLU A 734 15.42 -27.15 -0.51
N ALA A 735 15.18 -27.82 0.62
CA ALA A 735 15.03 -29.28 0.67
C ALA A 735 13.80 -29.78 -0.11
N LEU A 736 12.66 -29.08 -0.02
CA LEU A 736 11.44 -29.42 -0.77
C LEU A 736 11.59 -29.19 -2.28
N SER A 737 12.21 -28.08 -2.69
CA SER A 737 12.50 -27.80 -4.09
C SER A 737 13.46 -28.82 -4.70
N ALA A 738 14.48 -29.25 -3.94
CA ALA A 738 15.40 -30.31 -4.36
C ALA A 738 14.71 -31.68 -4.46
N ALA A 739 13.78 -32.01 -3.56
CA ALA A 739 13.01 -33.26 -3.62
C ALA A 739 12.07 -33.32 -4.83
N GLN A 740 11.51 -32.20 -5.28
CA GLN A 740 10.71 -32.13 -6.51
C GLN A 740 11.54 -32.28 -7.79
N THR A 741 12.85 -31.99 -7.78
CA THR A 741 13.73 -32.14 -8.95
C THR A 741 14.24 -33.57 -9.16
N VAL A 742 14.16 -34.43 -8.14
CA VAL A 742 14.65 -35.83 -8.18
C VAL A 742 13.58 -36.81 -8.69
N VAL A 743 12.35 -36.36 -8.90
CA VAL A 743 11.27 -37.14 -9.55
C VAL A 743 11.03 -36.56 -10.95
N VAL A 744 11.88 -36.97 -11.91
CA VAL A 744 11.62 -36.86 -13.36
C VAL A 744 11.47 -38.26 -13.92
#